data_AF-A0A395HH08-F1
#
_entry.id   AF-A0A395HH08-F1
#
_cell.length_a   1.000
_cell.length_b   1.000
_cell.length_c   1.000
_cell.angle_alpha   90.00
_cell.angle_beta   90.00
_cell.angle_gamma   90.00
#
_symmetry.space_group_name_H-M   'P 1'
#
loop_
_entity.id
_entity.type
_entity.pdbx_description
1 polymer ?
#
loop_
_entity_poly.entity_id
_entity_poly.type
_entity_poly.pdbx_seq_one_letter_code
_entity_poly.pdbx_strand_id
1 'polypeptide(L)'
;MTRLVNTGEGPLEVPGFGCIPLDYQLPPEARFAHGLVDYRHSPRLTRREIAMLRLMQRITEQPEWDRAILDSDQALLTHWHREATEGPEGFLISAAAWDWCLAELRDKAGEWRKTGRLLIFDSSSVVCQSDVSVSGSNRPSQKKELKEGFQAEVARLRSSPLVLPDCPLVDPCLYPLVYGHSRVLVHGGQVALSDLWSSVGNSVGDMPAPSPPPHPLDGLQHPITPFTVLHRKPGLGGQESCWSNRFQWLPCEVQFKDTATAHTDTDPMDIRITSYVNNLHPVEHRQLYGYLEHLIARSIPSWNEVLFYGNTRGRHPPRILTYGCRIHKPREEHLLFDRIESYPRWQMQCKMYEKWQELCSAVREYVQGPEPPKWKQADPLPDAPDNLLDLLTPGQWDIPKQVRILARLKRTRQAWFDHPEPGYSFSYKQWKRDRFTGRAIHSQRISRFPDPLHHDYTPVKLEKQFRVEGLQVVVEIARIDLTPENPTYSGESHFHTEGLRNERIVATSVYAVEAKNITQARVAFQHEDKVHASELQCEVPQALATVLDVDYWKPYTERRPPRALHTFGTTPLREGQLLTWPNTYRTKQEPFRLVDPSQPGNLTLVKLRLVDPHYRICSTRNVPPQQHDWWATAARQAANLDKRLPPELVCSVMEHIEHWPISAAEAEIWRGEFLGDHERAQKAIDACVGHHIITLLPYDEKTARRARDGTAGAGYESP
;
A
#
# COMPACT_ATOMS: atom_id res chain seq x y z
N MET A 1 18.42 4.28 24.00
CA MET A 1 18.07 3.47 22.82
C MET A 1 19.25 2.56 22.52
N THR A 2 19.00 1.28 22.23
CA THR A 2 20.06 0.35 21.80
C THR A 2 20.64 0.85 20.47
N ARG A 3 21.96 0.99 20.39
CA ARG A 3 22.64 1.39 19.15
C ARG A 3 22.73 0.17 18.24
N LEU A 4 22.23 0.28 17.02
CA LEU A 4 22.33 -0.78 16.02
C LEU A 4 23.57 -0.52 15.15
N VAL A 5 24.50 -1.47 15.09
CA VAL A 5 25.82 -1.29 14.46
C VAL A 5 26.13 -2.45 13.53
N ASN A 6 26.41 -2.13 12.26
CA ASN A 6 26.83 -3.09 11.24
C ASN A 6 28.06 -2.62 10.44
N THR A 7 28.87 -1.71 10.99
CA THR A 7 29.99 -1.05 10.29
C THR A 7 31.16 -1.98 9.99
N GLY A 8 31.32 -3.06 10.76
CA GLY A 8 32.49 -3.95 10.67
C GLY A 8 33.67 -3.53 11.56
N GLU A 9 33.59 -2.38 12.24
CA GLU A 9 34.64 -1.89 13.16
C GLU A 9 34.56 -2.53 14.58
N GLY A 10 33.77 -3.59 14.72
CA GLY A 10 33.50 -4.27 15.98
C GLY A 10 32.48 -5.39 15.78
N PRO A 11 31.97 -5.99 16.87
CA PRO A 11 30.97 -7.05 16.78
C PRO A 11 29.68 -6.55 16.12
N LEU A 12 29.00 -7.45 15.40
CA LEU A 12 27.74 -7.16 14.74
C LEU A 12 26.61 -7.06 15.78
N GLU A 13 26.02 -5.87 15.90
CA GLU A 13 24.93 -5.57 16.85
C GLU A 13 23.69 -5.10 16.09
N VAL A 14 22.92 -6.04 15.54
CA VAL A 14 21.67 -5.81 14.79
C VAL A 14 20.62 -6.85 15.17
N PRO A 15 19.32 -6.65 14.90
CA PRO A 15 18.29 -7.64 15.24
C PRO A 15 18.64 -9.03 14.71
N GLY A 16 18.62 -10.04 15.60
CA GLY A 16 19.00 -11.42 15.28
C GLY A 16 20.48 -11.76 15.54
N PHE A 17 21.30 -10.76 15.91
CA PHE A 17 22.73 -10.91 16.17
C PHE A 17 23.13 -10.22 17.48
N GLY A 18 24.26 -10.66 18.06
CA GLY A 18 24.74 -10.16 19.35
C GLY A 18 23.71 -10.38 20.47
N CYS A 19 23.44 -9.34 21.25
CA CYS A 19 22.43 -9.38 22.32
C CYS A 19 21.07 -8.80 21.88
N ILE A 20 20.83 -8.60 20.57
CA ILE A 20 19.63 -7.92 20.06
C ILE A 20 18.64 -8.95 19.51
N PRO A 21 17.44 -9.08 20.11
CA PRO A 21 16.40 -9.98 19.61
C PRO A 21 15.99 -9.67 18.17
N LEU A 22 15.62 -10.72 17.42
CA LEU A 22 15.17 -10.58 16.02
C LEU A 22 13.89 -9.74 15.89
N ASP A 23 13.02 -9.79 16.89
CA ASP A 23 11.77 -9.04 16.99
C ASP A 23 11.93 -7.65 17.63
N TYR A 24 13.16 -7.20 17.90
CA TYR A 24 13.46 -5.88 18.47
C TYR A 24 12.81 -4.75 17.68
N GLN A 25 12.17 -3.80 18.37
CA GLN A 25 11.46 -2.69 17.73
C GLN A 25 11.77 -1.37 18.40
N LEU A 26 12.05 -0.37 17.56
CA LEU A 26 12.02 1.03 17.93
C LEU A 26 10.56 1.50 18.10
N PRO A 27 10.32 2.44 19.03
CA PRO A 27 9.00 3.03 19.20
C PRO A 27 8.58 3.80 17.92
N PRO A 28 7.27 3.94 17.63
CA PRO A 28 6.78 4.53 16.37
C PRO A 28 7.33 5.93 16.06
N GLU A 29 7.62 6.75 17.07
CA GLU A 29 8.22 8.09 16.92
C GLU A 29 9.70 8.08 16.49
N ALA A 30 10.39 6.96 16.64
CA ALA A 30 11.81 6.80 16.32
C ALA A 30 12.04 6.01 15.02
N ARG A 31 10.99 5.79 14.22
CA ARG A 31 11.04 5.01 12.97
C ARG A 31 9.99 5.48 11.96
N PHE A 32 10.15 5.09 10.71
CA PHE A 32 9.13 5.39 9.70
C PHE A 32 7.92 4.46 9.81
N ALA A 33 6.77 4.94 9.32
CA ALA A 33 5.52 4.19 9.31
C ALA A 33 5.56 3.02 8.31
N HIS A 34 4.91 1.90 8.65
CA HIS A 34 4.71 0.76 7.74
C HIS A 34 3.33 0.10 7.95
N GLY A 35 2.78 -0.47 6.88
CA GLY A 35 1.41 -0.98 6.77
C GLY A 35 1.24 -2.48 7.09
N LEU A 36 2.32 -3.21 7.42
CA LEU A 36 2.21 -4.64 7.77
C LEU A 36 1.22 -4.90 8.92
N VAL A 37 1.35 -4.17 10.03
CA VAL A 37 0.49 -4.33 11.23
C VAL A 37 0.20 -2.97 11.88
N ASP A 38 1.17 -2.06 11.93
CA ASP A 38 1.06 -0.91 12.82
C ASP A 38 0.24 0.25 12.21
N TYR A 39 0.64 0.75 11.04
CA TYR A 39 -0.01 1.91 10.46
C TYR A 39 -1.36 1.56 9.80
N ARG A 40 -2.39 2.33 10.14
CA ARG A 40 -3.71 2.30 9.50
C ARG A 40 -4.17 3.73 9.21
N HIS A 41 -4.69 3.95 8.01
CA HIS A 41 -5.15 5.28 7.61
C HIS A 41 -6.35 5.70 8.47
N SER A 42 -6.28 6.88 9.11
CA SER A 42 -7.35 7.41 9.95
C SER A 42 -7.38 8.94 9.94
N PRO A 43 -8.55 9.58 9.72
CA PRO A 43 -9.86 8.97 9.45
C PRO A 43 -9.95 8.38 8.02
N ARG A 44 -10.84 7.42 7.79
CA ARG A 44 -11.14 6.92 6.43
C ARG A 44 -11.59 8.06 5.51
N LEU A 45 -11.07 8.09 4.29
CA LEU A 45 -11.48 9.08 3.29
C LEU A 45 -12.95 8.87 2.89
N THR A 46 -13.63 9.96 2.55
CA THR A 46 -15.00 9.85 2.02
C THR A 46 -14.97 9.38 0.56
N ARG A 47 -16.06 8.77 0.09
CA ARG A 47 -16.21 8.31 -1.30
C ARG A 47 -15.98 9.46 -2.30
N ARG A 48 -16.47 10.66 -2.00
CA ARG A 48 -16.18 11.87 -2.77
C ARG A 48 -14.69 12.20 -2.83
N GLU A 49 -13.99 12.15 -1.70
CA GLU A 49 -12.56 12.46 -1.68
C GLU A 49 -11.75 11.47 -2.52
N ILE A 50 -12.12 10.19 -2.51
CA ILE A 50 -11.53 9.19 -3.41
C ILE A 50 -11.84 9.50 -4.87
N ALA A 51 -13.07 9.88 -5.21
CA ALA A 51 -13.43 10.30 -6.56
C ALA A 51 -12.62 11.52 -7.03
N MET A 52 -12.36 12.48 -6.12
CA MET A 52 -11.48 13.63 -6.38
C MET A 52 -10.04 13.19 -6.69
N LEU A 53 -9.47 12.30 -5.86
CA LEU A 53 -8.11 11.76 -6.08
C LEU A 53 -8.00 11.02 -7.42
N ARG A 54 -8.98 10.17 -7.76
CA ARG A 54 -9.05 9.44 -9.03
C ARG A 54 -9.24 10.38 -10.23
N LEU A 55 -10.00 11.46 -10.08
CA LEU A 55 -10.14 12.48 -11.11
C LEU A 55 -8.82 13.19 -11.39
N MET A 56 -8.14 13.68 -10.33
CA MET A 56 -6.84 14.32 -10.48
C MET A 56 -5.82 13.38 -11.13
N GLN A 57 -5.81 12.11 -10.73
CA GLN A 57 -4.97 11.10 -11.34
C GLN A 57 -5.25 10.96 -12.85
N ARG A 58 -6.51 10.77 -13.24
CA ARG A 58 -6.92 10.67 -14.66
C ARG A 58 -6.46 11.87 -15.48
N ILE A 59 -6.59 13.08 -14.94
CA ILE A 59 -6.13 14.32 -15.61
C ILE A 59 -4.60 14.31 -15.76
N THR A 60 -3.86 13.99 -14.68
CA THR A 60 -2.39 13.96 -14.72
C THR A 60 -1.79 12.85 -15.59
N GLU A 61 -2.60 11.84 -15.94
CA GLU A 61 -2.20 10.82 -16.90
C GLU A 61 -2.26 11.33 -18.35
N GLN A 62 -3.00 12.39 -18.65
CA GLN A 62 -3.09 12.94 -20.01
C GLN A 62 -1.79 13.66 -20.41
N PRO A 63 -1.40 13.61 -21.70
CA PRO A 63 -0.26 14.38 -22.18
C PRO A 63 -0.52 15.88 -22.02
N GLU A 64 0.54 16.64 -21.71
CA GLU A 64 0.51 18.11 -21.58
C GLU A 64 -0.53 18.67 -20.58
N TRP A 65 -0.98 17.85 -19.62
CA TRP A 65 -1.94 18.26 -18.59
C TRP A 65 -1.48 19.49 -17.81
N ASP A 66 -0.17 19.60 -17.55
CA ASP A 66 0.45 20.69 -16.80
C ASP A 66 0.34 22.02 -17.55
N ARG A 67 0.53 22.00 -18.88
CA ARG A 67 0.34 23.18 -19.75
C ARG A 67 -1.11 23.62 -19.73
N ALA A 68 -2.03 22.70 -20.01
CA ALA A 68 -3.45 23.01 -20.06
C ALA A 68 -3.98 23.62 -18.76
N ILE A 69 -3.51 23.13 -17.61
CA ILE A 69 -3.89 23.64 -16.29
C ILE A 69 -3.30 25.03 -16.01
N LEU A 70 -2.03 25.26 -16.35
CA LEU A 70 -1.33 26.53 -16.08
C LEU A 70 -1.78 27.63 -17.04
N ASP A 71 -1.92 27.31 -18.32
CA ASP A 71 -2.35 28.23 -19.39
C ASP A 71 -3.88 28.45 -19.36
N SER A 72 -4.59 27.70 -18.48
CA SER A 72 -6.04 27.80 -18.28
C SER A 72 -6.85 27.58 -19.56
N ASP A 73 -6.50 26.54 -20.32
CA ASP A 73 -7.23 26.13 -21.53
C ASP A 73 -8.70 25.81 -21.20
N GLN A 74 -9.59 26.75 -21.49
CA GLN A 74 -10.99 26.65 -21.15
C GLN A 74 -11.70 25.51 -21.87
N ALA A 75 -11.28 25.17 -23.09
CA ALA A 75 -11.90 24.10 -23.86
C ALA A 75 -11.62 22.74 -23.21
N LEU A 76 -10.36 22.51 -22.84
CA LEU A 76 -9.96 21.24 -22.21
C LEU A 76 -10.47 21.13 -20.77
N LEU A 77 -10.45 22.21 -20.00
CA LEU A 77 -11.02 22.24 -18.65
C LEU A 77 -12.53 21.97 -18.67
N THR A 78 -13.27 22.55 -19.61
CA THR A 78 -14.71 22.29 -19.78
C THR A 78 -14.96 20.84 -20.19
N HIS A 79 -14.12 20.30 -21.06
CA HIS A 79 -14.19 18.90 -21.47
C HIS A 79 -13.99 17.95 -20.29
N TRP A 80 -12.92 18.12 -19.49
CA TRP A 80 -12.65 17.30 -18.31
C TRP A 80 -13.73 17.44 -17.24
N HIS A 81 -14.23 18.66 -17.01
CA HIS A 81 -15.33 18.87 -16.06
C HIS A 81 -16.58 18.11 -16.49
N ARG A 82 -16.96 18.21 -17.78
CA ARG A 82 -18.09 17.48 -18.34
C ARG A 82 -17.92 15.96 -18.17
N GLU A 83 -16.77 15.42 -18.58
CA GLU A 83 -16.45 13.99 -18.42
C GLU A 83 -16.52 13.55 -16.94
N ALA A 84 -16.03 14.38 -16.03
CA ALA A 84 -16.06 14.11 -14.60
C ALA A 84 -17.49 14.06 -14.06
N THR A 85 -18.38 14.96 -14.50
CA THR A 85 -19.76 15.08 -14.01
C THR A 85 -20.77 14.14 -14.69
N GLU A 86 -20.53 13.74 -15.94
CA GLU A 86 -21.43 12.87 -16.70
C GLU A 86 -21.11 11.37 -16.50
N GLY A 87 -19.96 11.05 -15.91
CA GLY A 87 -19.58 9.68 -15.56
C GLY A 87 -20.48 9.04 -14.49
N PRO A 88 -20.37 7.72 -14.25
CA PRO A 88 -21.21 6.98 -13.30
C PRO A 88 -21.08 7.48 -11.86
N GLU A 89 -19.93 8.04 -11.49
CA GLU A 89 -19.67 8.65 -10.17
C GLU A 89 -19.67 10.19 -10.22
N GLY A 90 -20.17 10.79 -11.30
CA GLY A 90 -20.09 12.24 -11.49
C GLY A 90 -20.88 13.05 -10.49
N PHE A 91 -21.89 12.45 -9.84
CA PHE A 91 -22.61 13.04 -8.72
C PHE A 91 -21.72 13.34 -7.49
N LEU A 92 -20.54 12.71 -7.39
CA LEU A 92 -19.56 13.01 -6.36
C LEU A 92 -18.72 14.25 -6.67
N ILE A 93 -18.56 14.61 -7.95
CA ILE A 93 -17.81 15.78 -8.39
C ILE A 93 -18.73 17.00 -8.42
N SER A 94 -19.00 17.54 -7.23
CA SER A 94 -19.69 18.82 -7.07
C SER A 94 -18.83 19.98 -7.59
N ALA A 95 -19.43 21.17 -7.74
CA ALA A 95 -18.68 22.39 -8.09
C ALA A 95 -17.55 22.66 -7.08
N ALA A 96 -17.80 22.48 -5.77
CA ALA A 96 -16.78 22.65 -4.74
C ALA A 96 -15.65 21.62 -4.83
N ALA A 97 -15.98 20.36 -5.17
CA ALA A 97 -14.99 19.31 -5.39
C ALA A 97 -14.15 19.58 -6.65
N TRP A 98 -14.77 20.04 -7.74
CA TRP A 98 -14.07 20.43 -8.96
C TRP A 98 -13.11 21.60 -8.73
N ASP A 99 -13.59 22.68 -8.09
CA ASP A 99 -12.78 23.85 -7.78
C ASP A 99 -11.56 23.50 -6.91
N TRP A 100 -11.75 22.58 -5.96
CA TRP A 100 -10.65 22.05 -5.16
C TRP A 100 -9.64 21.27 -6.00
N CYS A 101 -10.10 20.30 -6.78
CA CYS A 101 -9.24 19.51 -7.68
C CYS A 101 -8.45 20.42 -8.62
N LEU A 102 -9.08 21.44 -9.19
CA LEU A 102 -8.42 22.38 -10.10
C LEU A 102 -7.36 23.23 -9.38
N ALA A 103 -7.65 23.71 -8.17
CA ALA A 103 -6.68 24.45 -7.37
C ALA A 103 -5.46 23.58 -7.02
N GLU A 104 -5.69 22.33 -6.64
CA GLU A 104 -4.64 21.36 -6.33
C GLU A 104 -3.81 20.97 -7.55
N LEU A 105 -4.46 20.73 -8.69
CA LEU A 105 -3.78 20.45 -9.96
C LEU A 105 -2.90 21.61 -10.42
N ARG A 106 -3.31 22.88 -10.21
CA ARG A 106 -2.49 24.05 -10.54
C ARG A 106 -1.18 24.07 -9.74
N ASP A 107 -1.27 23.77 -8.44
CA ASP A 107 -0.09 23.71 -7.59
C ASP A 107 0.80 22.51 -7.95
N LYS A 108 0.20 21.33 -8.21
CA LYS A 108 0.91 20.15 -8.70
C LYS A 108 1.61 20.40 -10.04
N ALA A 109 0.97 21.10 -10.99
CA ALA A 109 1.57 21.46 -12.27
C ALA A 109 2.77 22.38 -12.10
N GLY A 110 2.67 23.36 -11.19
CA GLY A 110 3.77 24.24 -10.84
C GLY A 110 4.95 23.49 -10.21
N GLU A 111 4.68 22.52 -9.33
CA GLU A 111 5.71 21.71 -8.69
C GLU A 111 6.36 20.73 -9.67
N TRP A 112 5.55 20.05 -10.48
CA TRP A 112 6.01 19.17 -11.57
C TRP A 112 6.99 19.89 -12.51
N ARG A 113 6.69 21.14 -12.89
CA ARG A 113 7.58 21.98 -13.72
C ARG A 113 8.91 22.32 -13.06
N LYS A 114 8.92 22.46 -11.73
CA LYS A 114 10.12 22.83 -10.96
C LYS A 114 11.00 21.64 -10.66
N THR A 115 10.40 20.53 -10.26
CA THR A 115 11.12 19.41 -9.64
C THR A 115 11.04 18.11 -10.43
N GLY A 116 10.15 18.02 -11.42
CA GLY A 116 9.88 16.78 -12.15
C GLY A 116 9.26 15.70 -11.29
N ARG A 117 8.66 16.05 -10.14
CA ARG A 117 7.97 15.15 -9.23
C ARG A 117 6.50 15.51 -9.14
N LEU A 118 5.65 14.49 -9.24
CA LEU A 118 4.20 14.58 -9.14
C LEU A 118 3.75 13.64 -8.03
N LEU A 119 3.15 14.20 -7.00
CA LEU A 119 2.45 13.42 -5.99
C LEU A 119 1.08 13.03 -6.53
N ILE A 120 0.68 11.79 -6.28
CA ILE A 120 -0.64 11.26 -6.57
C ILE A 120 -1.19 10.60 -5.31
N PHE A 121 -2.52 10.51 -5.23
CA PHE A 121 -3.23 10.00 -4.05
C PHE A 121 -2.92 10.76 -2.74
N ASP A 122 -2.66 12.07 -2.84
CA ASP A 122 -2.32 12.95 -1.72
C ASP A 122 -3.32 12.81 -0.57
N SER A 123 -2.94 12.03 0.43
CA SER A 123 -3.69 11.71 1.63
C SER A 123 -2.70 11.54 2.80
N SER A 124 -3.03 10.71 3.79
CA SER A 124 -2.04 10.37 4.81
C SER A 124 -0.78 9.74 4.21
N SER A 125 -0.93 8.95 3.15
CA SER A 125 0.20 8.43 2.38
C SER A 125 0.08 8.93 0.96
N VAL A 126 1.21 9.02 0.27
CA VAL A 126 1.26 9.57 -1.08
C VAL A 126 2.10 8.65 -1.96
N VAL A 127 1.83 8.67 -3.25
CA VAL A 127 2.66 8.00 -4.25
C VAL A 127 3.33 9.10 -5.06
N CYS A 128 4.64 9.00 -5.28
CA CYS A 128 5.42 9.98 -6.02
C CYS A 128 5.82 9.41 -7.37
N GLN A 129 5.34 10.02 -8.45
CA GLN A 129 5.87 9.83 -9.78
C GLN A 129 6.97 10.85 -10.03
N SER A 130 8.12 10.42 -10.53
CA SER A 130 9.20 11.34 -10.87
C SER A 130 9.81 10.98 -12.21
N ASP A 131 10.07 12.00 -13.03
CA ASP A 131 10.85 11.83 -14.24
C ASP A 131 12.34 11.84 -13.86
N VAL A 132 13.01 10.71 -14.10
CA VAL A 132 14.44 10.52 -13.81
C VAL A 132 15.31 11.50 -14.62
N SER A 133 14.77 12.12 -15.68
CA SER A 133 15.47 13.09 -16.53
C SER A 133 15.46 14.54 -16.02
N VAL A 134 14.55 14.92 -15.12
CA VAL A 134 14.39 16.32 -14.69
C VAL A 134 15.23 16.61 -13.45
N SER A 135 16.53 16.81 -13.64
CA SER A 135 17.33 17.74 -12.82
C SER A 135 18.65 18.06 -13.53
N GLY A 136 18.87 19.34 -13.84
CA GLY A 136 20.14 19.95 -14.26
C GLY A 136 20.60 19.80 -15.72
N SER A 137 20.06 18.86 -16.49
CA SER A 137 20.56 18.53 -17.84
C SER A 137 19.42 18.28 -18.81
N ASN A 138 18.96 19.32 -19.52
CA ASN A 138 18.00 19.20 -20.63
C ASN A 138 18.59 18.53 -21.88
N ARG A 139 19.54 17.58 -21.73
CA ARG A 139 20.14 16.87 -22.87
C ARG A 139 19.44 15.52 -23.09
N PRO A 140 18.64 15.35 -24.17
CA PRO A 140 18.02 14.07 -24.51
C PRO A 140 19.04 12.92 -24.69
N SER A 141 20.32 13.23 -24.91
CA SER A 141 21.40 12.24 -25.05
C SER A 141 21.61 11.41 -23.78
N GLN A 142 21.57 12.00 -22.58
CA GLN A 142 21.81 11.27 -21.31
C GLN A 142 20.68 10.29 -20.96
N LYS A 143 19.43 10.63 -21.28
CA LYS A 143 18.27 9.73 -21.09
C LYS A 143 18.41 8.48 -21.97
N LYS A 144 18.84 8.68 -23.21
CA LYS A 144 19.08 7.60 -24.17
C LYS A 144 20.26 6.73 -23.72
N GLU A 145 21.36 7.35 -23.30
CA GLU A 145 22.55 6.65 -22.81
C GLU A 145 22.27 5.80 -21.55
N LEU A 146 21.59 6.34 -20.54
CA LEU A 146 21.25 5.58 -19.32
C LEU A 146 20.36 4.38 -19.65
N LYS A 147 19.31 4.59 -20.47
CA LYS A 147 18.38 3.54 -20.86
C LYS A 147 19.04 2.46 -21.71
N GLU A 148 19.76 2.83 -22.77
CA GLU A 148 20.43 1.89 -23.67
C GLU A 148 21.55 1.13 -22.94
N GLY A 149 22.30 1.82 -22.08
CA GLY A 149 23.32 1.22 -21.23
C GLY A 149 22.73 0.20 -20.24
N PHE A 150 21.61 0.54 -19.57
CA PHE A 150 20.93 -0.39 -18.68
C PHE A 150 20.38 -1.60 -19.44
N GLN A 151 19.76 -1.38 -20.61
CA GLN A 151 19.24 -2.45 -21.47
C GLN A 151 20.35 -3.41 -21.93
N ALA A 152 21.53 -2.89 -22.27
CA ALA A 152 22.68 -3.70 -22.64
C ALA A 152 23.17 -4.58 -21.47
N GLU A 153 23.25 -4.03 -20.25
CA GLU A 153 23.64 -4.80 -19.06
C GLU A 153 22.57 -5.84 -18.67
N VAL A 154 21.27 -5.52 -18.82
CA VAL A 154 20.18 -6.49 -18.64
C VAL A 154 20.26 -7.62 -19.66
N ALA A 155 20.60 -7.33 -20.91
CA ALA A 155 20.81 -8.35 -21.93
C ALA A 155 21.99 -9.26 -21.57
N ARG A 156 23.10 -8.70 -21.04
CA ARG A 156 24.24 -9.48 -20.54
C ARG A 156 23.85 -10.38 -19.37
N LEU A 157 23.06 -9.88 -18.41
CA LEU A 157 22.55 -10.69 -17.29
C LEU A 157 21.73 -11.87 -17.80
N ARG A 158 20.83 -11.64 -18.76
CA ARG A 158 19.98 -12.69 -19.36
C ARG A 158 20.78 -13.78 -20.05
N SER A 159 21.90 -13.43 -20.69
CA SER A 159 22.75 -14.40 -21.38
C SER A 159 23.55 -15.29 -20.41
N SER A 160 23.49 -15.03 -19.10
CA SER A 160 24.14 -15.88 -18.10
C SER A 160 23.40 -17.21 -17.94
N PRO A 161 24.10 -18.35 -17.95
CA PRO A 161 23.49 -19.67 -17.72
C PRO A 161 22.95 -19.86 -16.30
N LEU A 162 23.21 -18.90 -15.39
CA LEU A 162 22.80 -18.91 -13.98
C LEU A 162 21.40 -18.31 -13.75
N VAL A 163 20.76 -17.75 -14.77
CA VAL A 163 19.41 -17.18 -14.65
C VAL A 163 18.38 -18.30 -14.74
N LEU A 164 17.64 -18.53 -13.64
CA LEU A 164 16.54 -19.49 -13.60
C LEU A 164 15.35 -18.99 -14.44
N PRO A 165 14.65 -19.89 -15.17
CA PRO A 165 13.38 -19.57 -15.82
C PRO A 165 12.38 -19.01 -14.79
N ASP A 166 11.58 -18.02 -15.20
CA ASP A 166 10.53 -17.39 -14.37
C ASP A 166 10.99 -16.70 -13.07
N CYS A 167 12.30 -16.44 -12.93
CA CYS A 167 12.86 -15.70 -11.80
C CYS A 167 13.28 -14.27 -12.21
N PRO A 168 13.27 -13.30 -11.28
CA PRO A 168 13.97 -12.04 -11.47
C PRO A 168 15.44 -12.27 -11.84
N LEU A 169 15.98 -11.42 -12.72
CA LEU A 169 17.39 -11.44 -13.14
C LEU A 169 18.34 -11.16 -11.96
N VAL A 170 17.90 -10.30 -11.03
CA VAL A 170 18.51 -10.13 -9.72
C VAL A 170 17.39 -10.35 -8.70
N ASP A 171 17.36 -11.53 -8.09
CA ASP A 171 16.32 -11.94 -7.16
C ASP A 171 16.80 -11.79 -5.70
N PRO A 172 16.20 -10.92 -4.88
CA PRO A 172 16.62 -10.76 -3.48
C PRO A 172 16.30 -11.98 -2.60
N CYS A 173 15.38 -12.85 -3.01
CA CYS A 173 15.01 -14.08 -2.30
C CYS A 173 15.93 -15.27 -2.62
N LEU A 174 16.79 -15.16 -3.64
CA LEU A 174 17.82 -16.16 -3.92
C LEU A 174 19.06 -15.86 -3.06
N TYR A 175 19.74 -16.89 -2.53
CA TYR A 175 20.84 -16.73 -1.58
C TYR A 175 20.54 -15.72 -0.43
N PRO A 176 19.42 -15.85 0.29
CA PRO A 176 19.10 -14.97 1.41
C PRO A 176 20.04 -15.23 2.59
N LEU A 177 19.97 -14.39 3.62
CA LEU A 177 20.53 -14.75 4.92
C LEU A 177 19.70 -15.89 5.50
N VAL A 178 20.31 -17.04 5.78
CA VAL A 178 19.70 -18.20 6.42
C VAL A 178 20.25 -18.31 7.84
N TYR A 179 19.39 -18.05 8.82
CA TYR A 179 19.76 -18.17 10.22
C TYR A 179 20.16 -19.62 10.56
N GLY A 180 21.27 -19.79 11.28
CA GLY A 180 21.86 -21.10 11.58
C GLY A 180 22.76 -21.67 10.48
N HIS A 181 22.79 -21.09 9.28
CA HIS A 181 23.52 -21.66 8.13
C HIS A 181 24.47 -20.68 7.43
N SER A 182 23.99 -19.49 7.05
CA SER A 182 24.83 -18.50 6.38
C SER A 182 26.00 -18.07 7.25
N ARG A 183 27.19 -17.93 6.65
CA ARG A 183 28.37 -17.39 7.33
C ARG A 183 28.30 -15.88 7.45
N VAL A 184 28.54 -15.36 8.64
CA VAL A 184 28.45 -13.92 8.94
C VAL A 184 29.68 -13.47 9.73
N LEU A 185 30.22 -12.30 9.38
CA LEU A 185 31.34 -11.65 10.06
C LEU A 185 30.88 -11.03 11.39
N VAL A 186 30.61 -11.87 12.40
CA VAL A 186 29.95 -11.45 13.66
C VAL A 186 30.87 -10.72 14.64
N HIS A 187 32.20 -10.86 14.51
CA HIS A 187 33.18 -10.25 15.41
C HIS A 187 33.88 -9.02 14.83
N GLY A 188 33.47 -8.57 13.63
CA GLY A 188 34.07 -7.47 12.89
C GLY A 188 34.59 -7.90 11.52
N GLY A 189 34.94 -6.90 10.69
CA GLY A 189 35.28 -7.06 9.28
C GLY A 189 34.16 -6.62 8.34
N GLN A 190 34.51 -6.43 7.07
CA GLN A 190 33.57 -6.07 6.02
C GLN A 190 33.99 -6.68 4.67
N VAL A 191 33.00 -7.08 3.87
CA VAL A 191 33.23 -7.60 2.52
C VAL A 191 33.61 -6.45 1.58
N ALA A 192 34.84 -6.49 1.05
CA ALA A 192 35.33 -5.49 0.11
C ALA A 192 34.85 -5.77 -1.32
N LEU A 193 34.39 -4.75 -2.05
CA LEU A 193 33.95 -4.88 -3.44
C LEU A 193 35.07 -5.32 -4.41
N SER A 194 36.32 -5.02 -4.10
CA SER A 194 37.48 -5.39 -4.92
C SER A 194 37.94 -6.83 -4.70
N ASP A 195 37.70 -7.35 -3.50
CA ASP A 195 38.04 -8.72 -3.11
C ASP A 195 37.01 -9.23 -2.11
N LEU A 196 36.02 -9.94 -2.65
CA LEU A 196 34.88 -10.45 -1.91
C LEU A 196 35.25 -11.51 -0.86
N TRP A 197 36.44 -12.11 -0.98
CA TRP A 197 36.85 -13.26 -0.16
C TRP A 197 38.04 -12.96 0.75
N SER A 198 38.68 -11.80 0.61
CA SER A 198 39.80 -11.34 1.47
C SER A 198 39.56 -11.44 2.98
N SER A 199 38.32 -11.30 3.41
CA SER A 199 37.91 -11.33 4.82
C SER A 199 37.57 -12.74 5.33
N VAL A 200 37.44 -13.71 4.42
CA VAL A 200 37.09 -15.10 4.74
C VAL A 200 38.36 -15.86 5.12
N GLY A 201 38.35 -16.52 6.28
CA GLY A 201 39.46 -17.37 6.74
C GLY A 201 40.58 -16.69 7.54
N ASN A 202 40.55 -15.37 7.74
CA ASN A 202 41.56 -14.64 8.55
C ASN A 202 41.15 -14.36 10.01
N SER A 203 39.93 -14.73 10.42
CA SER A 203 39.42 -14.41 11.75
C SER A 203 38.60 -15.53 12.36
N VAL A 204 38.70 -15.66 13.69
CA VAL A 204 37.93 -16.50 14.62
C VAL A 204 36.41 -16.21 14.59
N GLY A 205 35.89 -15.53 13.55
CA GLY A 205 34.55 -14.94 13.48
C GLY A 205 33.70 -15.26 12.26
N ASP A 206 34.12 -16.21 11.40
CA ASP A 206 33.23 -16.84 10.41
C ASP A 206 32.37 -17.89 11.14
N MET A 207 31.27 -17.46 11.73
CA MET A 207 30.32 -18.34 12.40
C MET A 207 29.01 -18.42 11.60
N PRO A 208 28.28 -19.55 11.66
CA PRO A 208 26.90 -19.58 11.20
C PRO A 208 26.10 -18.49 11.91
N ALA A 209 25.21 -17.82 11.19
CA ALA A 209 24.26 -16.90 11.77
C ALA A 209 23.58 -17.55 12.99
N PRO A 210 23.39 -16.85 14.11
CA PRO A 210 22.73 -17.45 15.28
C PRO A 210 21.36 -17.99 14.88
N SER A 211 21.01 -19.20 15.33
CA SER A 211 19.64 -19.68 15.20
C SER A 211 18.74 -18.85 16.13
N PRO A 212 17.80 -18.05 15.59
CA PRO A 212 16.86 -17.34 16.43
C PRO A 212 15.97 -18.34 17.17
N PRO A 213 15.29 -17.90 18.24
CA PRO A 213 14.31 -18.74 18.91
C PRO A 213 13.25 -19.26 17.92
N PRO A 214 12.60 -20.41 18.22
CA PRO A 214 11.50 -20.94 17.42
C PRO A 214 10.45 -19.86 17.17
N HIS A 215 9.85 -19.87 15.99
CA HIS A 215 8.85 -18.88 15.67
C HIS A 215 7.66 -19.06 16.64
N PRO A 216 7.04 -17.99 17.17
CA PRO A 216 5.91 -18.09 18.08
C PRO A 216 4.73 -18.93 17.54
N LEU A 217 4.64 -19.08 16.21
CA LEU A 217 3.62 -19.91 15.56
C LEU A 217 4.02 -21.40 15.42
N ASP A 218 5.29 -21.77 15.55
CA ASP A 218 5.76 -23.16 15.36
C ASP A 218 5.22 -24.10 16.46
N GLY A 219 4.80 -23.55 17.60
CA GLY A 219 4.22 -24.30 18.73
C GLY A 219 2.69 -24.39 18.75
N LEU A 220 1.98 -23.81 17.78
CA LEU A 220 0.51 -23.79 17.79
C LEU A 220 -0.07 -25.12 17.27
N GLN A 221 -0.64 -25.93 18.18
CA GLN A 221 -1.23 -27.24 17.89
C GLN A 221 -2.55 -27.20 17.10
N HIS A 222 -3.09 -26.01 16.77
CA HIS A 222 -4.36 -25.88 16.07
C HIS A 222 -4.24 -25.02 14.80
N PRO A 223 -4.75 -25.49 13.65
CA PRO A 223 -4.81 -24.67 12.45
C PRO A 223 -5.66 -23.44 12.69
N ILE A 224 -5.16 -22.28 12.26
CA ILE A 224 -5.89 -21.00 12.33
C ILE A 224 -7.15 -21.15 11.47
N THR A 225 -8.31 -21.30 12.12
CA THR A 225 -9.59 -21.39 11.40
C THR A 225 -10.16 -20.00 11.17
N PRO A 226 -10.73 -19.72 9.99
CA PRO A 226 -11.34 -18.42 9.69
C PRO A 226 -12.57 -18.04 10.54
N PHE A 227 -13.02 -18.92 11.43
CA PHE A 227 -14.26 -18.79 12.18
C PHE A 227 -14.06 -18.28 13.62
N THR A 228 -12.81 -18.17 14.11
CA THR A 228 -12.49 -17.80 15.50
C THR A 228 -12.04 -16.34 15.69
N VAL A 229 -11.88 -15.55 14.63
CA VAL A 229 -11.09 -14.30 14.68
C VAL A 229 -11.86 -13.11 14.13
N LEU A 230 -12.42 -12.29 15.02
CA LEU A 230 -12.84 -10.91 14.71
C LEU A 230 -11.83 -9.86 15.23
N HIS A 231 -10.78 -10.26 15.96
CA HIS A 231 -9.80 -9.37 16.58
C HIS A 231 -8.36 -9.83 16.30
N ARG A 232 -7.43 -8.89 16.07
CA ARG A 232 -5.99 -9.18 16.21
C ARG A 232 -5.76 -9.52 17.68
N LYS A 233 -5.47 -10.78 17.98
CA LYS A 233 -5.03 -11.21 19.31
C LYS A 233 -3.57 -11.66 19.20
N PRO A 234 -2.74 -11.43 20.23
CA PRO A 234 -1.42 -12.04 20.30
C PRO A 234 -1.51 -13.55 20.08
N GLY A 235 -0.77 -14.09 19.11
CA GLY A 235 -0.74 -15.49 18.70
C GLY A 235 -1.59 -15.84 17.48
N LEU A 236 -2.34 -14.90 16.91
CA LEU A 236 -3.26 -15.10 15.78
C LEU A 236 -3.18 -13.92 14.81
N GLY A 237 -2.21 -13.97 13.88
CA GLY A 237 -2.07 -13.01 12.78
C GLY A 237 -1.73 -11.58 13.21
N GLY A 238 -1.13 -11.42 14.39
CA GLY A 238 -0.58 -10.17 14.89
C GLY A 238 0.87 -9.91 14.45
N GLN A 239 1.55 -9.03 15.19
CA GLN A 239 2.97 -8.67 14.97
C GLN A 239 3.90 -9.88 14.92
N GLU A 240 3.57 -10.92 15.66
CA GLU A 240 4.30 -12.19 15.77
C GLU A 240 4.24 -13.06 14.52
N SER A 241 3.36 -12.78 13.55
CA SER A 241 3.22 -13.55 12.31
C SER A 241 3.93 -12.93 11.11
N CYS A 242 4.53 -11.74 11.31
CA CYS A 242 5.00 -10.89 10.23
C CYS A 242 6.52 -10.83 10.10
N TRP A 243 7.26 -11.80 10.65
CA TRP A 243 8.70 -11.94 10.52
C TRP A 243 9.06 -13.39 10.19
N SER A 244 10.23 -13.60 9.59
CA SER A 244 10.79 -14.95 9.40
C SER A 244 11.90 -15.18 10.41
N ASN A 245 11.84 -16.34 11.11
CA ASN A 245 12.92 -16.84 11.95
C ASN A 245 13.96 -17.66 11.16
N ARG A 246 13.77 -17.80 9.85
CA ARG A 246 14.64 -18.61 8.99
C ARG A 246 15.44 -17.75 8.02
N PHE A 247 14.80 -16.70 7.50
CA PHE A 247 15.31 -15.95 6.36
C PHE A 247 15.27 -14.44 6.57
N GLN A 248 16.20 -13.74 5.93
CA GLN A 248 16.18 -12.28 5.79
C GLN A 248 16.78 -11.89 4.44
N TRP A 249 16.24 -10.84 3.81
CA TRP A 249 16.94 -10.19 2.71
C TRP A 249 18.28 -9.59 3.14
N LEU A 250 19.23 -9.59 2.20
CA LEU A 250 20.55 -8.97 2.36
C LEU A 250 20.58 -7.66 1.56
N PRO A 251 20.33 -6.50 2.19
CA PRO A 251 20.47 -5.22 1.50
C PRO A 251 21.93 -4.93 1.16
N CYS A 252 22.14 -4.09 0.15
CA CYS A 252 23.43 -3.45 -0.10
C CYS A 252 23.55 -2.13 0.66
N GLU A 253 24.78 -1.73 0.94
CA GLU A 253 25.13 -0.52 1.68
C GLU A 253 25.36 0.65 0.74
N VAL A 254 24.68 1.77 1.00
CA VAL A 254 24.77 2.99 0.20
C VAL A 254 25.30 4.12 1.08
N GLN A 255 26.39 4.76 0.67
CA GLN A 255 26.96 5.91 1.36
C GLN A 255 26.80 7.19 0.53
N PHE A 256 26.61 8.31 1.22
CA PHE A 256 26.67 9.65 0.62
C PHE A 256 28.14 10.07 0.52
N LYS A 257 28.57 10.62 -0.62
CA LYS A 257 29.95 11.13 -0.73
C LYS A 257 30.08 12.50 -0.08
N ASP A 258 31.22 12.74 0.57
CA ASP A 258 31.56 14.04 1.16
C ASP A 258 31.79 15.09 0.08
N THR A 259 30.79 15.95 -0.15
CA THR A 259 30.97 17.19 -0.90
C THR A 259 31.23 18.33 0.09
N ALA A 260 32.49 18.46 0.52
CA ALA A 260 32.99 19.67 1.19
C ALA A 260 32.83 20.95 0.31
N THR A 261 32.32 20.81 -0.91
CA THR A 261 32.14 21.85 -1.93
C THR A 261 30.69 22.04 -2.40
N ALA A 262 29.69 21.41 -1.77
CA ALA A 262 28.28 21.67 -2.13
C ALA A 262 27.88 23.07 -1.65
N HIS A 263 27.91 24.05 -2.55
CA HIS A 263 27.61 25.46 -2.24
C HIS A 263 26.13 25.80 -2.46
N THR A 264 25.31 24.86 -2.93
CA THR A 264 23.87 25.04 -3.14
C THR A 264 23.07 23.74 -2.94
N ASP A 265 21.79 23.83 -2.54
CA ASP A 265 20.83 22.69 -2.48
C ASP A 265 20.52 22.09 -3.89
N THR A 266 21.23 22.51 -4.95
CA THR A 266 21.03 22.10 -6.35
C THR A 266 22.12 21.18 -6.92
N ASP A 267 23.18 20.87 -6.16
CA ASP A 267 24.20 19.93 -6.64
C ASP A 267 23.65 18.49 -6.70
N PRO A 268 23.98 17.71 -7.75
CA PRO A 268 23.53 16.33 -7.86
C PRO A 268 24.06 15.52 -6.67
N MET A 269 23.13 14.90 -5.95
CA MET A 269 23.45 14.03 -4.82
C MET A 269 24.31 12.87 -5.30
N ASP A 270 25.57 12.86 -4.88
CA ASP A 270 26.51 11.81 -5.25
C ASP A 270 26.54 10.74 -4.16
N ILE A 271 26.24 9.50 -4.56
CA ILE A 271 26.19 8.35 -3.68
C ILE A 271 27.11 7.24 -4.19
N ARG A 272 27.38 6.25 -3.34
CA ARG A 272 28.14 5.07 -3.72
C ARG A 272 27.60 3.81 -3.05
N ILE A 273 27.47 2.74 -3.82
CA ILE A 273 27.25 1.40 -3.27
C ILE A 273 28.60 0.88 -2.75
N THR A 274 28.65 0.50 -1.47
CA THR A 274 29.89 0.14 -0.76
C THR A 274 29.99 -1.34 -0.41
N SER A 275 28.89 -2.08 -0.50
CA SER A 275 28.86 -3.55 -0.41
C SER A 275 28.18 -4.13 -1.65
N TYR A 276 28.41 -5.41 -1.96
CA TYR A 276 27.85 -6.00 -3.18
C TYR A 276 26.31 -6.05 -3.11
N VAL A 277 25.64 -5.90 -4.25
CA VAL A 277 24.20 -6.18 -4.40
C VAL A 277 24.03 -7.69 -4.43
N ASN A 278 23.13 -8.22 -3.58
CA ASN A 278 22.91 -9.66 -3.52
C ASN A 278 22.56 -10.21 -4.92
N ASN A 279 23.21 -11.31 -5.31
CA ASN A 279 23.11 -11.93 -6.64
C ASN A 279 23.57 -11.08 -7.83
N LEU A 280 24.37 -10.03 -7.60
CA LEU A 280 24.95 -9.23 -8.68
C LEU A 280 26.45 -9.02 -8.49
N HIS A 281 27.27 -9.68 -9.31
CA HIS A 281 28.73 -9.66 -9.17
C HIS A 281 29.31 -8.25 -9.45
N PRO A 282 30.02 -7.62 -8.50
CA PRO A 282 30.45 -6.21 -8.63
C PRO A 282 31.51 -5.94 -9.69
N VAL A 283 32.40 -6.91 -9.96
CA VAL A 283 33.44 -6.77 -11.01
C VAL A 283 32.85 -6.97 -12.41
N GLU A 284 32.10 -8.05 -12.63
CA GLU A 284 31.50 -8.40 -13.94
C GLU A 284 30.44 -7.40 -14.40
N HIS A 285 29.67 -6.83 -13.46
CA HIS A 285 28.57 -5.90 -13.72
C HIS A 285 28.84 -4.49 -13.19
N ARG A 286 30.11 -4.06 -13.21
CA ARG A 286 30.52 -2.75 -12.69
C ARG A 286 29.73 -1.57 -13.28
N GLN A 287 29.36 -1.63 -14.56
CA GLN A 287 28.56 -0.57 -15.20
C GLN A 287 27.14 -0.51 -14.63
N LEU A 288 26.53 -1.68 -14.37
CA LEU A 288 25.21 -1.77 -13.78
C LEU A 288 25.15 -1.18 -12.37
N TYR A 289 26.20 -1.36 -11.55
CA TYR A 289 26.30 -0.68 -10.26
C TYR A 289 26.25 0.85 -10.38
N GLY A 290 26.94 1.43 -11.38
CA GLY A 290 26.88 2.87 -11.63
C GLY A 290 25.47 3.35 -12.01
N TYR A 291 24.72 2.54 -12.77
CA TYR A 291 23.32 2.85 -13.06
C TYR A 291 22.41 2.69 -11.84
N LEU A 292 22.63 1.68 -10.99
CA LEU A 292 21.89 1.51 -9.74
C LEU A 292 22.15 2.67 -8.77
N GLU A 293 23.39 3.14 -8.64
CA GLU A 293 23.75 4.35 -7.89
C GLU A 293 22.99 5.57 -8.42
N HIS A 294 22.91 5.75 -9.74
CA HIS A 294 22.14 6.82 -10.33
C HIS A 294 20.64 6.73 -10.00
N LEU A 295 20.04 5.53 -10.11
CA LEU A 295 18.63 5.33 -9.80
C LEU A 295 18.33 5.55 -8.32
N ILE A 296 19.16 5.05 -7.41
CA ILE A 296 19.00 5.26 -5.96
C ILE A 296 19.12 6.76 -5.63
N ALA A 297 20.08 7.48 -6.20
CA ALA A 297 20.21 8.94 -6.00
C ALA A 297 18.95 9.69 -6.44
N ARG A 298 18.30 9.22 -7.52
CA ARG A 298 17.05 9.79 -8.04
C ARG A 298 15.82 9.37 -7.23
N SER A 299 15.88 8.24 -6.54
CA SER A 299 14.83 7.79 -5.62
C SER A 299 14.82 8.56 -4.31
N ILE A 300 15.96 9.05 -3.81
CA ILE A 300 16.04 9.69 -2.49
C ILE A 300 15.09 10.90 -2.34
N PRO A 301 15.01 11.86 -3.27
CA PRO A 301 14.01 12.91 -3.20
C PRO A 301 12.59 12.36 -3.16
N SER A 302 12.27 11.35 -3.96
CA SER A 302 10.95 10.71 -3.94
C SER A 302 10.68 9.97 -2.63
N TRP A 303 11.69 9.40 -1.97
CA TRP A 303 11.58 8.81 -0.63
C TRP A 303 11.30 9.87 0.44
N ASN A 304 11.99 11.01 0.40
CA ASN A 304 11.75 12.15 1.30
C ASN A 304 10.29 12.64 1.20
N GLU A 305 9.70 12.56 0.01
CA GLU A 305 8.31 12.93 -0.24
C GLU A 305 7.33 11.90 0.35
N VAL A 306 7.61 10.59 0.27
CA VAL A 306 6.64 9.58 0.68
C VAL A 306 6.71 9.17 2.16
N LEU A 307 7.86 9.35 2.80
CA LEU A 307 8.11 8.88 4.16
C LEU A 307 7.54 9.83 5.22
N PHE A 308 7.08 9.24 6.32
CA PHE A 308 6.67 9.93 7.54
C PHE A 308 6.83 8.99 8.76
N TYR A 309 6.93 9.56 9.96
CA TYR A 309 7.18 8.82 11.20
C TYR A 309 5.94 8.07 11.69
N GLY A 310 6.14 6.90 12.32
CA GLY A 310 5.08 5.97 12.71
C GLY A 310 4.06 6.52 13.72
N ASN A 311 4.44 7.50 14.53
CA ASN A 311 3.54 8.19 15.48
C ASN A 311 2.72 9.31 14.83
N THR A 312 3.00 9.65 13.57
CA THR A 312 2.28 10.71 12.84
C THR A 312 1.11 10.14 12.05
N ARG A 313 0.18 11.00 11.65
CA ARG A 313 -1.02 10.62 10.88
C ARG A 313 -0.81 10.65 9.37
N GLY A 314 0.43 10.60 8.89
CA GLY A 314 0.75 10.64 7.46
C GLY A 314 1.55 11.83 6.96
N ARG A 315 1.20 12.31 5.76
CA ARG A 315 1.75 13.51 5.12
C ARG A 315 0.74 14.63 4.96
N HIS A 316 -0.48 14.32 4.51
CA HIS A 316 -1.54 15.30 4.34
C HIS A 316 -2.83 14.91 5.07
N PRO A 317 -3.57 15.88 5.61
CA PRO A 317 -4.88 15.64 6.19
C PRO A 317 -5.93 15.34 5.09
N PRO A 318 -7.07 14.73 5.44
CA PRO A 318 -8.21 14.64 4.53
C PRO A 318 -8.71 16.03 4.11
N ARG A 319 -9.15 16.14 2.86
CA ARG A 319 -9.84 17.34 2.31
C ARG A 319 -11.23 17.49 2.92
N ILE A 320 -11.86 16.37 3.27
CA ILE A 320 -13.22 16.30 3.80
C ILE A 320 -13.20 15.60 5.16
N LEU A 321 -13.25 16.39 6.24
CA LEU A 321 -13.31 15.85 7.61
C LEU A 321 -14.76 15.82 8.10
N THR A 322 -15.28 14.61 8.32
CA THR A 322 -16.65 14.41 8.82
C THR A 322 -16.80 13.10 9.60
N TYR A 323 -17.62 13.12 10.65
CA TYR A 323 -17.98 11.96 11.45
C TYR A 323 -19.48 11.60 11.33
N GLY A 324 -20.17 12.23 10.39
CA GLY A 324 -21.59 12.06 10.13
C GLY A 324 -21.99 12.62 8.76
N CYS A 325 -23.28 12.62 8.47
CA CYS A 325 -23.83 13.31 7.30
C CYS A 325 -25.24 13.83 7.61
N ARG A 326 -25.68 14.85 6.86
CA ARG A 326 -27.01 15.42 7.00
C ARG A 326 -28.03 14.55 6.29
N ILE A 327 -29.06 14.13 7.01
CA ILE A 327 -30.22 13.39 6.47
C ILE A 327 -31.41 14.34 6.32
N HIS A 328 -32.13 14.21 5.20
CA HIS A 328 -33.35 14.94 4.92
C HIS A 328 -34.54 14.00 4.92
N LYS A 329 -35.67 14.50 5.43
CA LYS A 329 -36.90 13.73 5.66
C LYS A 329 -36.65 12.40 6.42
N PRO A 330 -35.80 12.37 7.47
CA PRO A 330 -35.64 11.16 8.25
C PRO A 330 -36.97 10.83 8.91
N ARG A 331 -37.62 9.74 8.48
CA ARG A 331 -38.89 9.26 9.06
C ARG A 331 -40.00 10.32 9.04
N GLU A 332 -40.16 11.02 7.92
CA GLU A 332 -41.23 12.01 7.73
C GLU A 332 -42.57 11.53 8.31
N GLU A 333 -43.12 12.31 9.23
CA GLU A 333 -44.42 12.04 9.84
C GLU A 333 -45.49 12.26 8.77
N HIS A 334 -46.23 11.21 8.45
CA HIS A 334 -47.31 11.25 7.49
C HIS A 334 -48.56 10.72 8.18
N LEU A 335 -49.68 11.44 8.07
CA LEU A 335 -50.97 11.09 8.69
C LEU A 335 -51.44 9.66 8.33
N LEU A 336 -50.95 9.12 7.21
CA LEU A 336 -51.19 7.73 6.81
C LEU A 336 -50.65 6.74 7.86
N PHE A 337 -49.50 6.99 8.47
CA PHE A 337 -48.91 6.05 9.44
C PHE A 337 -49.76 5.95 10.71
N ASP A 338 -50.23 7.08 11.25
CA ASP A 338 -51.11 7.11 12.43
C ASP A 338 -52.44 6.39 12.15
N ARG A 339 -53.00 6.63 10.94
CA ARG A 339 -54.22 5.96 10.49
C ARG A 339 -54.04 4.46 10.31
N ILE A 340 -52.91 4.01 9.76
CA ILE A 340 -52.61 2.58 9.59
C ILE A 340 -52.37 1.88 10.94
N GLU A 341 -51.75 2.55 11.91
CA GLU A 341 -51.47 1.97 13.24
C GLU A 341 -52.73 1.82 14.11
N SER A 342 -53.78 2.59 13.84
CA SER A 342 -55.03 2.61 14.59
C SER A 342 -55.97 1.42 14.35
N TYR A 343 -55.64 0.49 13.44
CA TYR A 343 -56.50 -0.64 13.06
C TYR A 343 -55.97 -2.00 13.60
N PRO A 344 -56.32 -2.42 14.82
CA PRO A 344 -56.00 -3.77 15.30
C PRO A 344 -56.86 -4.82 14.56
N ARG A 345 -56.25 -6.00 14.30
CA ARG A 345 -56.78 -7.20 13.62
C ARG A 345 -58.27 -7.14 13.21
N TRP A 346 -58.49 -6.83 11.93
CA TRP A 346 -59.63 -6.95 10.99
C TRP A 346 -60.97 -7.66 11.34
N GLN A 347 -61.17 -8.29 12.49
CA GLN A 347 -62.24 -9.28 12.65
C GLN A 347 -63.65 -8.75 12.99
N MET A 348 -63.93 -7.44 13.04
CA MET A 348 -65.31 -6.98 13.24
C MET A 348 -65.61 -5.67 12.49
N GLN A 349 -66.55 -5.74 11.53
CA GLN A 349 -67.41 -4.68 10.94
C GLN A 349 -67.13 -4.26 9.47
N CYS A 350 -68.13 -4.49 8.62
CA CYS A 350 -68.14 -4.12 7.18
C CYS A 350 -67.96 -2.62 6.90
N LYS A 351 -68.34 -1.72 7.83
CA LYS A 351 -68.17 -0.25 7.69
C LYS A 351 -66.72 0.22 7.77
N MET A 352 -65.81 -0.65 8.23
CA MET A 352 -64.38 -0.38 8.27
C MET A 352 -63.64 -0.86 7.02
N TYR A 353 -64.26 -1.72 6.20
CA TYR A 353 -63.68 -2.27 4.97
C TYR A 353 -63.56 -1.21 3.87
N GLU A 354 -64.60 -0.43 3.62
CA GLU A 354 -64.58 0.64 2.61
C GLU A 354 -63.52 1.70 2.95
N LYS A 355 -63.49 2.15 4.21
CA LYS A 355 -62.46 3.06 4.73
C LYS A 355 -61.05 2.47 4.64
N TRP A 356 -60.91 1.16 4.78
CA TRP A 356 -59.64 0.48 4.58
C TRP A 356 -59.22 0.43 3.11
N GLN A 357 -60.15 0.21 2.17
CA GLN A 357 -59.87 0.25 0.73
C GLN A 357 -59.47 1.65 0.26
N GLU A 358 -60.10 2.69 0.83
CA GLU A 358 -59.67 4.09 0.64
C GLU A 358 -58.24 4.29 1.14
N LEU A 359 -57.91 3.77 2.33
CA LEU A 359 -56.57 3.85 2.90
C LEU A 359 -55.53 3.08 2.06
N CYS A 360 -55.86 1.87 1.58
CA CYS A 360 -55.02 1.09 0.68
C CYS A 360 -54.76 1.84 -0.63
N SER A 361 -55.79 2.51 -1.17
CA SER A 361 -55.64 3.36 -2.37
C SER A 361 -54.70 4.53 -2.10
N ALA A 362 -54.86 5.21 -0.97
CA ALA A 362 -53.95 6.28 -0.56
C ALA A 362 -52.51 5.79 -0.33
N VAL A 363 -52.33 4.58 0.18
CA VAL A 363 -51.00 3.96 0.31
C VAL A 363 -50.41 3.62 -1.07
N ARG A 364 -51.20 3.13 -2.03
CA ARG A 364 -50.70 2.88 -3.40
C ARG A 364 -50.22 4.17 -4.04
N GLU A 365 -51.00 5.24 -3.93
CA GLU A 365 -50.62 6.56 -4.44
C GLU A 365 -49.33 7.07 -3.78
N TYR A 366 -49.24 6.96 -2.45
CA TYR A 366 -48.04 7.32 -1.69
C TYR A 366 -46.80 6.51 -2.13
N VAL A 367 -46.96 5.19 -2.34
CA VAL A 367 -45.88 4.29 -2.80
C VAL A 367 -45.46 4.59 -4.24
N GLN A 368 -46.35 5.09 -5.09
CA GLN A 368 -46.05 5.50 -6.46
C GLN A 368 -45.41 6.90 -6.56
N GLY A 369 -45.38 7.67 -5.47
CA GLY A 369 -44.76 8.99 -5.44
C GLY A 369 -43.27 8.97 -5.82
N PRO A 370 -42.68 10.12 -6.21
CA PRO A 370 -41.29 10.18 -6.64
C PRO A 370 -40.32 9.81 -5.51
N GLU A 371 -39.21 9.17 -5.87
CA GLU A 371 -38.08 8.86 -4.99
C GLU A 371 -36.85 9.66 -5.41
N PRO A 372 -35.97 10.02 -4.47
CA PRO A 372 -34.66 10.53 -4.84
C PRO A 372 -33.87 9.43 -5.59
N PRO A 373 -32.91 9.81 -6.45
CA PRO A 373 -32.05 8.84 -7.13
C PRO A 373 -31.38 7.89 -6.13
N LYS A 374 -31.21 6.61 -6.49
CA LYS A 374 -30.64 5.57 -5.59
C LYS A 374 -29.34 5.99 -4.90
N TRP A 375 -28.45 6.69 -5.61
CA TRP A 375 -27.17 7.17 -5.05
C TRP A 375 -27.33 8.24 -3.96
N LYS A 376 -28.48 8.92 -3.90
CA LYS A 376 -28.80 9.96 -2.91
C LYS A 376 -29.69 9.43 -1.78
N GLN A 377 -30.33 8.27 -1.96
CA GLN A 377 -31.17 7.64 -0.94
C GLN A 377 -30.35 7.34 0.31
N ALA A 378 -30.84 7.73 1.49
CA ALA A 378 -30.15 7.50 2.76
C ALA A 378 -30.10 6.01 3.12
N ASP A 379 -31.14 5.26 2.73
CA ASP A 379 -31.17 3.81 2.78
C ASP A 379 -31.91 3.29 1.53
N PRO A 380 -31.18 2.79 0.52
CA PRO A 380 -31.80 2.36 -0.73
C PRO A 380 -32.56 1.03 -0.61
N LEU A 381 -32.38 0.28 0.49
CA LEU A 381 -32.95 -1.04 0.69
C LEU A 381 -32.69 -1.97 -0.52
N PRO A 382 -31.44 -2.40 -0.75
CA PRO A 382 -31.04 -3.09 -1.98
C PRO A 382 -31.76 -4.43 -2.20
N ASP A 383 -32.34 -5.02 -1.16
CA ASP A 383 -33.09 -6.27 -1.23
C ASP A 383 -34.56 -6.11 -1.62
N ALA A 384 -35.07 -4.88 -1.58
CA ALA A 384 -36.43 -4.59 -2.00
C ALA A 384 -36.46 -4.34 -3.52
N PRO A 385 -37.52 -4.79 -4.23
CA PRO A 385 -37.65 -4.58 -5.67
C PRO A 385 -37.75 -3.08 -6.00
N ASP A 386 -37.45 -2.71 -7.23
CA ASP A 386 -37.55 -1.31 -7.70
C ASP A 386 -38.98 -0.80 -7.58
N ASN A 387 -39.95 -1.60 -8.01
CA ASN A 387 -41.36 -1.35 -7.76
C ASN A 387 -41.81 -2.03 -6.46
N LEU A 388 -41.98 -1.23 -5.40
CA LEU A 388 -42.39 -1.73 -4.09
C LEU A 388 -43.78 -2.40 -4.11
N LEU A 389 -44.67 -2.03 -5.05
CA LEU A 389 -46.01 -2.63 -5.15
C LEU A 389 -45.97 -4.14 -5.43
N ASP A 390 -44.90 -4.62 -6.05
CA ASP A 390 -44.72 -6.04 -6.40
C ASP A 390 -44.46 -6.92 -5.17
N LEU A 391 -44.21 -6.32 -4.00
CA LEU A 391 -44.02 -7.05 -2.75
C LEU A 391 -45.31 -7.67 -2.19
N LEU A 392 -46.48 -7.15 -2.58
CA LEU A 392 -47.77 -7.59 -2.02
C LEU A 392 -48.66 -8.22 -3.08
N THR A 393 -49.08 -9.47 -2.83
CA THR A 393 -50.15 -10.10 -3.61
C THR A 393 -51.52 -9.49 -3.26
N PRO A 394 -52.55 -9.61 -4.13
CA PRO A 394 -53.86 -9.00 -3.89
C PRO A 394 -54.46 -9.32 -2.51
N GLY A 395 -54.36 -10.56 -2.03
CA GLY A 395 -54.88 -10.95 -0.70
C GLY A 395 -54.03 -10.45 0.49
N GLN A 396 -52.80 -9.99 0.26
CA GLN A 396 -51.96 -9.41 1.31
C GLN A 396 -52.29 -7.93 1.60
N TRP A 397 -53.00 -7.25 0.69
CA TRP A 397 -53.49 -5.88 0.90
C TRP A 397 -54.58 -5.80 1.99
N ASP A 398 -55.26 -6.90 2.27
CA ASP A 398 -56.24 -6.98 3.35
C ASP A 398 -55.59 -7.18 4.73
N ILE A 399 -54.26 -7.29 4.79
CA ILE A 399 -53.50 -7.45 6.04
C ILE A 399 -52.87 -6.09 6.39
N PRO A 400 -53.40 -5.35 7.39
CA PRO A 400 -52.88 -4.02 7.71
C PRO A 400 -51.39 -3.95 8.02
N LYS A 401 -50.85 -5.02 8.61
CA LYS A 401 -49.43 -5.16 8.87
C LYS A 401 -48.59 -5.09 7.59
N GLN A 402 -49.05 -5.71 6.50
CA GLN A 402 -48.31 -5.77 5.23
C GLN A 402 -48.33 -4.42 4.51
N VAL A 403 -49.50 -3.78 4.44
CA VAL A 403 -49.65 -2.42 3.89
C VAL A 403 -48.80 -1.42 4.68
N ARG A 404 -48.72 -1.56 6.01
CA ARG A 404 -47.83 -0.75 6.86
C ARG A 404 -46.36 -0.96 6.54
N ILE A 405 -45.92 -2.21 6.33
CA ILE A 405 -44.53 -2.52 5.98
C ILE A 405 -44.19 -1.85 4.64
N LEU A 406 -45.07 -1.98 3.64
CA LEU A 406 -44.89 -1.36 2.33
C LEU A 406 -44.73 0.17 2.42
N ALA A 407 -45.64 0.85 3.13
CA ALA A 407 -45.56 2.30 3.32
C ALA A 407 -44.27 2.70 4.06
N ARG A 408 -43.81 1.90 5.04
CA ARG A 408 -42.55 2.14 5.74
C ARG A 408 -41.33 1.98 4.83
N LEU A 409 -41.29 0.98 3.95
CA LEU A 409 -40.22 0.81 2.97
C LEU A 409 -40.13 2.02 2.04
N LYS A 410 -41.29 2.51 1.56
CA LYS A 410 -41.35 3.73 0.74
C LYS A 410 -40.78 4.94 1.49
N ARG A 411 -41.22 5.16 2.72
CA ARG A 411 -40.72 6.27 3.55
C ARG A 411 -39.21 6.20 3.74
N THR A 412 -38.66 5.01 3.95
CA THR A 412 -37.21 4.82 4.05
C THR A 412 -36.50 5.25 2.76
N ARG A 413 -36.98 4.83 1.59
CA ARG A 413 -36.40 5.22 0.28
C ARG A 413 -36.57 6.70 -0.05
N GLN A 414 -37.57 7.37 0.54
CA GLN A 414 -37.77 8.81 0.35
C GLN A 414 -36.77 9.67 1.12
N ALA A 415 -36.11 9.14 2.17
CA ALA A 415 -35.06 9.86 2.86
C ALA A 415 -33.81 9.96 1.97
N TRP A 416 -33.16 11.11 1.96
CA TRP A 416 -31.90 11.31 1.23
C TRP A 416 -30.85 11.99 2.10
N PHE A 417 -29.59 11.90 1.69
CA PHE A 417 -28.49 12.53 2.40
C PHE A 417 -27.68 13.47 1.51
N ASP A 418 -26.99 14.40 2.14
CA ASP A 418 -25.99 15.22 1.47
C ASP A 418 -24.61 14.59 1.67
N HIS A 419 -23.91 14.30 0.58
CA HIS A 419 -22.53 13.89 0.69
C HIS A 419 -21.70 15.08 1.22
N PRO A 420 -20.82 14.88 2.23
CA PRO A 420 -19.98 15.94 2.79
C PRO A 420 -19.07 16.59 1.73
N GLU A 421 -19.04 17.93 1.68
CA GLU A 421 -18.33 18.73 0.67
C GLU A 421 -16.95 19.19 1.17
N PRO A 422 -15.94 19.30 0.28
CA PRO A 422 -14.70 19.99 0.62
C PRO A 422 -14.94 21.50 0.79
N GLY A 423 -13.99 22.22 1.38
CA GLY A 423 -14.12 23.67 1.59
C GLY A 423 -14.80 24.08 2.90
N TYR A 424 -15.50 23.17 3.59
CA TYR A 424 -16.15 23.47 4.87
C TYR A 424 -15.17 23.46 6.04
N SER A 425 -14.48 22.32 6.22
CA SER A 425 -13.53 22.15 7.32
C SER A 425 -12.30 23.04 7.11
N PHE A 426 -11.80 23.12 5.87
CA PHE A 426 -10.65 23.94 5.48
C PHE A 426 -10.93 24.54 4.11
N SER A 427 -10.47 25.75 3.86
CA SER A 427 -10.24 26.21 2.48
C SER A 427 -8.99 25.53 1.91
N TYR A 428 -8.90 25.41 0.59
CA TYR A 428 -7.70 24.88 -0.08
C TYR A 428 -6.42 25.60 0.37
N LYS A 429 -6.47 26.94 0.50
CA LYS A 429 -5.35 27.78 0.96
C LYS A 429 -4.93 27.53 2.42
N GLN A 430 -5.83 27.01 3.26
CA GLN A 430 -5.53 26.61 4.64
C GLN A 430 -4.95 25.21 4.67
N TRP A 431 -5.57 24.27 3.93
CA TRP A 431 -5.09 22.89 3.76
C TRP A 431 -3.66 22.87 3.24
N LYS A 432 -3.35 23.64 2.19
CA LYS A 432 -2.00 23.76 1.61
C LYS A 432 -0.94 24.27 2.60
N ARG A 433 -1.32 25.07 3.60
CA ARG A 433 -0.39 25.69 4.56
C ARG A 433 -0.33 24.92 5.88
N ASP A 434 -0.90 23.72 5.94
CA ASP A 434 -1.03 22.92 7.16
C ASP A 434 -1.68 23.74 8.31
N ARG A 435 -2.63 24.62 7.96
CA ARG A 435 -3.36 25.44 8.94
C ARG A 435 -4.71 24.82 9.22
N PHE A 436 -4.79 24.14 10.35
CA PHE A 436 -5.97 23.39 10.77
C PHE A 436 -6.94 24.26 11.56
N THR A 437 -8.21 24.23 11.17
CA THR A 437 -9.30 24.94 11.89
C THR A 437 -9.87 24.13 13.04
N GLY A 438 -9.59 22.82 13.09
CA GLY A 438 -10.14 21.87 14.05
C GLY A 438 -11.65 21.61 13.91
N ARG A 439 -12.29 22.05 12.82
CA ARG A 439 -13.76 21.96 12.64
C ARG A 439 -14.13 20.87 11.63
N ALA A 440 -14.57 19.72 12.13
CA ALA A 440 -15.25 18.72 11.29
C ALA A 440 -16.63 19.24 10.85
N ILE A 441 -17.13 18.79 9.68
CA ILE A 441 -18.49 19.12 9.20
C ILE A 441 -19.53 18.63 10.20
N HIS A 442 -19.36 17.39 10.66
CA HIS A 442 -20.07 16.80 11.77
C HIS A 442 -19.03 16.35 12.80
N SER A 443 -19.20 16.77 14.05
CA SER A 443 -18.29 16.46 15.15
C SER A 443 -18.29 14.97 15.49
N GLN A 444 -17.17 14.49 16.04
CA GLN A 444 -17.10 13.15 16.61
C GLN A 444 -18.17 12.95 17.70
N ARG A 445 -18.73 11.74 17.74
CA ARG A 445 -19.76 11.36 18.72
C ARG A 445 -19.21 11.30 20.14
N ILE A 446 -18.04 10.69 20.32
CA ILE A 446 -17.39 10.57 21.63
C ILE A 446 -16.33 11.67 21.68
N SER A 447 -16.56 12.67 22.54
CA SER A 447 -15.62 13.78 22.69
C SER A 447 -14.37 13.36 23.45
N ARG A 448 -13.26 13.15 22.75
CA ARG A 448 -11.91 13.26 23.33
C ARG A 448 -10.98 14.00 22.38
N PHE A 449 -10.46 15.11 22.88
CA PHE A 449 -9.46 15.91 22.20
C PHE A 449 -8.05 15.30 22.34
N PRO A 450 -7.18 15.51 21.33
CA PRO A 450 -7.52 16.27 20.14
C PRO A 450 -8.28 15.46 19.07
N ASP A 451 -9.50 15.91 18.77
CA ASP A 451 -10.19 15.70 17.49
C ASP A 451 -9.42 16.55 16.45
N PRO A 452 -9.10 16.06 15.24
CA PRO A 452 -8.07 15.07 15.00
C PRO A 452 -7.17 15.57 13.87
N LEU A 453 -6.62 16.79 13.92
CA LEU A 453 -5.83 17.31 12.79
C LEU A 453 -4.62 18.17 13.19
N HIS A 454 -3.99 17.95 14.35
CA HIS A 454 -2.57 18.28 14.39
C HIS A 454 -1.85 17.26 13.51
N HIS A 455 -1.66 17.63 12.25
CA HIS A 455 -0.77 16.89 11.39
C HIS A 455 0.65 17.35 11.66
N ASP A 456 1.30 16.73 12.64
CA ASP A 456 2.70 17.00 12.94
C ASP A 456 3.59 16.26 11.92
N TYR A 457 3.44 16.60 10.64
CA TYR A 457 4.33 16.12 9.60
C TYR A 457 5.71 16.76 9.80
N THR A 458 6.71 15.90 9.99
CA THR A 458 8.10 16.32 10.05
C THR A 458 8.74 16.04 8.69
N PRO A 459 9.23 17.07 7.96
CA PRO A 459 9.90 16.86 6.68
C PRO A 459 11.08 15.91 6.80
N VAL A 460 11.09 14.88 5.96
CA VAL A 460 12.19 13.90 5.88
C VAL A 460 13.24 14.39 4.90
N LYS A 461 14.51 14.31 5.29
CA LYS A 461 15.67 14.62 4.44
C LYS A 461 16.75 13.58 4.67
N LEU A 462 16.62 12.44 4.01
CA LEU A 462 17.48 11.27 4.20
C LEU A 462 18.97 11.61 4.05
N GLU A 463 19.31 12.45 3.09
CA GLU A 463 20.69 12.88 2.81
C GLU A 463 21.30 13.80 3.86
N LYS A 464 20.47 14.40 4.72
CA LYS A 464 20.91 15.23 5.84
C LYS A 464 20.88 14.42 7.14
N GLN A 465 19.86 13.57 7.32
CA GLN A 465 19.64 12.78 8.54
C GLN A 465 20.56 11.55 8.64
N PHE A 466 20.84 10.88 7.52
CA PHE A 466 21.60 9.62 7.49
C PHE A 466 22.87 9.75 6.64
N ARG A 467 23.45 10.95 6.59
CA ARG A 467 24.65 11.23 5.80
C ARG A 467 25.83 10.33 6.20
N VAL A 468 26.01 10.13 7.51
CA VAL A 468 27.15 9.41 8.08
C VAL A 468 26.89 7.90 8.06
N GLU A 469 25.70 7.48 8.48
CA GLU A 469 25.31 6.07 8.60
C GLU A 469 25.07 5.42 7.23
N GLY A 470 24.64 6.21 6.24
CA GLY A 470 24.23 5.73 4.93
C GLY A 470 22.86 5.04 4.95
N LEU A 471 22.47 4.48 3.80
CA LEU A 471 21.21 3.79 3.58
C LEU A 471 21.46 2.30 3.30
N GLN A 472 20.43 1.49 3.52
CA GLN A 472 20.39 0.08 3.13
C GLN A 472 19.30 -0.12 2.08
N VAL A 473 19.66 -0.69 0.93
CA VAL A 473 18.74 -0.86 -0.22
C VAL A 473 18.75 -2.30 -0.70
N VAL A 474 17.58 -2.92 -0.79
CA VAL A 474 17.38 -4.20 -1.47
C VAL A 474 17.04 -3.92 -2.93
N VAL A 475 17.78 -4.55 -3.84
CA VAL A 475 17.62 -4.37 -5.29
C VAL A 475 17.04 -5.63 -5.90
N GLU A 476 16.04 -5.45 -6.76
CA GLU A 476 15.49 -6.50 -7.60
C GLU A 476 15.45 -6.00 -9.05
N ILE A 477 15.88 -6.85 -9.98
CA ILE A 477 15.74 -6.58 -11.42
C ILE A 477 14.90 -7.70 -11.99
N ALA A 478 13.68 -7.36 -12.39
CA ALA A 478 12.71 -8.32 -12.91
C ALA A 478 12.47 -8.08 -14.40
N ARG A 479 12.28 -9.16 -15.16
CA ARG A 479 11.89 -9.12 -16.56
C ARG A 479 10.76 -10.09 -16.80
N ILE A 480 9.67 -9.60 -17.38
CA ILE A 480 8.49 -10.38 -17.76
C ILE A 480 8.45 -10.40 -19.28
N ASP A 481 8.63 -11.57 -19.90
CA ASP A 481 8.49 -11.74 -21.34
C ASP A 481 7.12 -12.37 -21.66
N LEU A 482 6.47 -11.86 -22.69
CA LEU A 482 5.23 -12.39 -23.26
C LEU A 482 5.50 -12.87 -24.68
N THR A 483 4.96 -14.04 -25.03
CA THR A 483 5.10 -14.62 -26.38
C THR A 483 3.73 -14.79 -27.01
N PRO A 484 3.63 -14.98 -28.34
CA PRO A 484 2.36 -15.31 -28.99
C PRO A 484 1.64 -16.53 -28.38
N GLU A 485 2.40 -17.51 -27.87
CA GLU A 485 1.89 -18.71 -27.20
C GLU A 485 1.41 -18.43 -25.77
N ASN A 486 2.05 -17.49 -25.07
CA ASN A 486 1.66 -17.02 -23.74
C ASN A 486 1.50 -15.48 -23.73
N PRO A 487 0.40 -14.95 -24.28
CA PRO A 487 0.29 -13.53 -24.60
C PRO A 487 -0.16 -12.64 -23.43
N THR A 488 -0.37 -13.22 -22.24
CA THR A 488 -0.97 -12.52 -21.10
C THR A 488 -0.20 -12.79 -19.81
N TYR A 489 0.14 -11.72 -19.10
CA TYR A 489 0.58 -11.77 -17.71
C TYR A 489 -0.62 -11.59 -16.79
N SER A 490 -0.86 -12.55 -15.90
CA SER A 490 -2.05 -12.58 -15.02
C SER A 490 -2.05 -11.54 -13.91
N GLY A 491 -0.94 -10.84 -13.67
CA GLY A 491 -0.80 -9.96 -12.52
C GLY A 491 -0.42 -10.71 -11.25
N GLU A 492 -0.18 -9.96 -10.18
CA GLU A 492 -0.05 -10.52 -8.83
C GLU A 492 -1.44 -10.97 -8.34
N SER A 493 -1.53 -12.12 -7.67
CA SER A 493 -2.82 -12.68 -7.23
C SER A 493 -3.48 -11.83 -6.14
N HIS A 494 -2.68 -11.26 -5.25
CA HIS A 494 -3.14 -10.57 -4.04
C HIS A 494 -2.43 -9.23 -3.84
N PHE A 495 -3.04 -8.36 -3.02
CA PHE A 495 -2.36 -7.16 -2.54
C PHE A 495 -1.37 -7.53 -1.43
N HIS A 496 -0.16 -7.01 -1.46
CA HIS A 496 0.85 -7.23 -0.43
C HIS A 496 1.52 -5.92 -0.01
N THR A 497 2.16 -5.96 1.15
CA THR A 497 3.14 -4.95 1.59
C THR A 497 4.53 -5.51 1.30
N GLU A 498 5.51 -4.67 0.97
CA GLU A 498 6.84 -5.16 0.58
C GLU A 498 7.63 -5.57 1.82
N GLY A 499 8.15 -6.79 1.80
CA GLY A 499 9.00 -7.37 2.84
C GLY A 499 8.30 -7.73 4.16
N LEU A 500 9.07 -8.37 5.03
CA LEU A 500 8.70 -8.77 6.39
C LEU A 500 9.25 -7.80 7.44
N ARG A 501 8.80 -7.94 8.69
CA ARG A 501 9.23 -7.07 9.79
C ARG A 501 10.72 -7.17 10.10
N ASN A 502 11.34 -8.33 9.94
CA ASN A 502 12.79 -8.47 10.11
C ASN A 502 13.60 -7.81 8.96
N GLU A 503 12.96 -7.47 7.84
CA GLU A 503 13.58 -6.83 6.67
C GLU A 503 13.43 -5.30 6.68
N ARG A 504 12.49 -4.76 7.49
CA ARG A 504 12.34 -3.33 7.80
C ARG A 504 12.13 -2.42 6.59
N ILE A 505 11.46 -2.88 5.54
CA ILE A 505 11.19 -2.04 4.35
C ILE A 505 10.20 -0.92 4.69
N VAL A 506 10.51 0.32 4.27
CA VAL A 506 9.69 1.51 4.53
C VAL A 506 9.26 2.26 3.28
N ALA A 507 9.94 2.06 2.15
CA ALA A 507 9.52 2.61 0.87
C ALA A 507 10.02 1.73 -0.29
N THR A 508 9.29 1.77 -1.39
CA THR A 508 9.62 1.07 -2.62
C THR A 508 9.58 2.04 -3.80
N SER A 509 10.61 2.00 -4.64
CA SER A 509 10.64 2.68 -5.93
C SER A 509 10.75 1.65 -7.05
N VAL A 510 9.93 1.80 -8.08
CA VAL A 510 9.99 1.00 -9.30
C VAL A 510 10.32 1.89 -10.48
N TYR A 511 11.36 1.52 -11.22
CA TYR A 511 11.76 2.15 -12.47
C TYR A 511 11.47 1.20 -13.64
N ALA A 512 10.67 1.66 -14.60
CA ALA A 512 10.41 0.89 -15.81
C ALA A 512 11.50 1.18 -16.85
N VAL A 513 12.40 0.21 -17.05
CA VAL A 513 13.53 0.30 -17.99
C VAL A 513 13.04 0.14 -19.43
N GLU A 514 12.13 -0.80 -19.63
CA GLU A 514 11.65 -1.21 -20.95
C GLU A 514 10.22 -1.72 -20.83
N ALA A 515 9.34 -1.28 -21.74
CA ALA A 515 7.99 -1.79 -21.90
C ALA A 515 7.68 -1.89 -23.40
N LYS A 516 7.86 -3.06 -24.00
CA LYS A 516 7.74 -3.29 -25.44
C LYS A 516 6.57 -4.20 -25.78
N ASN A 517 5.76 -3.80 -26.76
CA ASN A 517 4.63 -4.56 -27.28
C ASN A 517 3.65 -5.10 -26.21
N ILE A 518 3.43 -4.32 -25.14
CA ILE A 518 2.48 -4.68 -24.07
C ILE A 518 1.47 -3.56 -23.84
N THR A 519 0.26 -3.93 -23.44
CA THR A 519 -0.69 -2.97 -22.90
C THR A 519 -0.09 -2.30 -21.66
N GLN A 520 -0.51 -1.07 -21.38
CA GLN A 520 0.02 -0.28 -20.27
C GLN A 520 0.01 -1.06 -18.95
N ALA A 521 1.19 -1.41 -18.43
CA ALA A 521 1.33 -2.03 -17.12
C ALA A 521 0.95 -1.03 -16.02
N ARG A 522 0.27 -1.50 -14.96
CA ARG A 522 -0.26 -0.68 -13.88
C ARG A 522 -0.03 -1.32 -12.51
N VAL A 523 0.06 -0.48 -11.48
CA VAL A 523 0.13 -0.89 -10.06
C VAL A 523 -1.09 -0.33 -9.33
N ALA A 524 -1.84 -1.21 -8.67
CA ALA A 524 -2.98 -0.88 -7.82
C ALA A 524 -2.52 -0.54 -6.39
N PHE A 525 -3.18 0.43 -5.76
CA PHE A 525 -2.88 0.88 -4.40
C PHE A 525 -4.09 0.75 -3.47
N GLN A 526 -3.86 0.21 -2.28
CA GLN A 526 -4.87 -0.01 -1.25
C GLN A 526 -4.32 0.31 0.15
N HIS A 527 -5.18 0.82 1.02
CA HIS A 527 -4.89 0.98 2.45
C HIS A 527 -5.81 0.12 3.32
N GLU A 528 -5.33 -0.23 4.51
CA GLU A 528 -6.18 -0.61 5.63
C GLU A 528 -6.56 0.65 6.42
N ASP A 529 -7.87 0.89 6.57
CA ASP A 529 -8.40 2.09 7.21
C ASP A 529 -8.93 1.79 8.61
N LYS A 530 -8.75 2.75 9.52
CA LYS A 530 -9.39 2.76 10.83
C LYS A 530 -10.67 3.59 10.79
N VAL A 531 -11.81 2.92 10.97
CA VAL A 531 -13.18 3.44 11.07
C VAL A 531 -13.79 2.98 12.39
N HIS A 532 -13.57 3.70 13.49
CA HIS A 532 -14.22 3.33 14.74
C HIS A 532 -15.66 3.80 14.72
N ALA A 533 -16.60 2.87 14.56
CA ALA A 533 -17.98 3.27 14.39
C ALA A 533 -18.59 3.94 15.64
N SER A 534 -17.95 3.81 16.81
CA SER A 534 -18.28 4.58 18.02
C SER A 534 -17.95 6.08 17.92
N GLU A 535 -17.00 6.48 17.08
CA GLU A 535 -16.65 7.88 16.79
C GLU A 535 -17.69 8.56 15.88
N LEU A 536 -18.48 7.75 15.16
CA LEU A 536 -19.41 8.19 14.14
C LEU A 536 -20.81 8.48 14.71
N GLN A 537 -21.46 9.51 14.19
CA GLN A 537 -22.85 9.86 14.50
C GLN A 537 -23.63 10.14 13.23
N CYS A 538 -24.59 9.27 12.92
CA CYS A 538 -25.55 9.47 11.84
C CYS A 538 -26.91 8.87 12.21
N GLU A 539 -27.99 9.54 11.82
CA GLU A 539 -29.36 9.06 12.03
C GLU A 539 -29.67 7.81 11.19
N VAL A 540 -29.10 7.76 9.98
CA VAL A 540 -29.22 6.63 9.05
C VAL A 540 -27.82 6.08 8.78
N PRO A 541 -27.41 4.99 9.44
CA PRO A 541 -26.04 4.49 9.33
C PRO A 541 -25.67 4.04 7.91
N GLN A 542 -26.65 3.60 7.13
CA GLN A 542 -26.45 3.20 5.74
C GLN A 542 -25.95 4.37 4.87
N ALA A 543 -26.47 5.57 5.10
CA ALA A 543 -25.99 6.78 4.44
C ALA A 543 -24.52 7.06 4.77
N LEU A 544 -24.11 6.84 6.03
CA LEU A 544 -22.72 7.04 6.43
C LEU A 544 -21.79 5.97 5.86
N ALA A 545 -22.24 4.72 5.76
CA ALA A 545 -21.51 3.66 5.06
C ALA A 545 -21.26 4.05 3.60
N THR A 546 -22.27 4.60 2.91
CA THR A 546 -22.13 5.10 1.55
C THR A 546 -21.17 6.30 1.45
N VAL A 547 -21.22 7.24 2.41
CA VAL A 547 -20.27 8.37 2.49
C VAL A 547 -18.83 7.91 2.68
N LEU A 548 -18.60 6.85 3.46
CA LEU A 548 -17.27 6.32 3.75
C LEU A 548 -16.83 5.22 2.77
N ASP A 549 -17.55 4.99 1.67
CA ASP A 549 -17.24 3.93 0.70
C ASP A 549 -17.09 2.54 1.37
N VAL A 550 -18.05 2.20 2.24
CA VAL A 550 -18.15 0.90 2.89
C VAL A 550 -19.29 0.12 2.24
N ASP A 551 -18.99 -1.10 1.79
CA ASP A 551 -19.96 -1.98 1.16
C ASP A 551 -21.18 -2.25 2.06
N TYR A 552 -22.36 -2.35 1.44
CA TYR A 552 -23.55 -2.81 2.15
C TYR A 552 -23.33 -4.23 2.66
N TRP A 553 -23.55 -4.41 3.95
CA TRP A 553 -23.45 -5.68 4.63
C TRP A 553 -24.56 -5.77 5.66
N LYS A 554 -25.16 -6.95 5.76
CA LYS A 554 -26.18 -7.21 6.76
C LYS A 554 -25.59 -7.88 8.00
N PRO A 555 -25.61 -7.19 9.14
CA PRO A 555 -25.38 -7.84 10.42
C PRO A 555 -26.33 -9.04 10.57
N TYR A 556 -25.84 -10.16 11.08
CA TYR A 556 -26.58 -11.39 11.41
C TYR A 556 -26.95 -12.34 10.25
N THR A 557 -27.03 -11.90 8.99
CA THR A 557 -27.26 -12.83 7.86
C THR A 557 -25.97 -13.21 7.14
N GLU A 558 -25.05 -12.26 7.03
CA GLU A 558 -23.78 -12.47 6.37
C GLU A 558 -22.71 -12.89 7.38
N ARG A 559 -21.90 -13.90 7.01
CA ARG A 559 -20.94 -14.53 7.92
C ARG A 559 -19.77 -13.63 8.30
N ARG A 560 -19.38 -12.68 7.44
CA ARG A 560 -18.25 -11.78 7.67
C ARG A 560 -18.62 -10.36 7.30
N PRO A 561 -18.25 -9.36 8.12
CA PRO A 561 -18.33 -7.97 7.70
C PRO A 561 -17.40 -7.73 6.50
N PRO A 562 -17.56 -6.62 5.76
CA PRO A 562 -16.60 -6.24 4.74
C PRO A 562 -15.20 -6.08 5.36
N ARG A 563 -14.21 -5.93 4.49
CA ARG A 563 -12.83 -5.68 4.92
C ARG A 563 -12.66 -4.17 5.12
N ALA A 564 -11.94 -3.75 6.15
CA ALA A 564 -11.59 -2.34 6.34
C ALA A 564 -10.48 -1.89 5.38
N LEU A 565 -10.66 -2.18 4.09
CA LEU A 565 -9.74 -1.84 3.02
C LEU A 565 -10.32 -0.71 2.19
N HIS A 566 -9.44 0.09 1.61
CA HIS A 566 -9.82 1.20 0.76
C HIS A 566 -8.93 1.23 -0.46
N THR A 567 -9.54 1.03 -1.63
CA THR A 567 -8.81 0.99 -2.90
C THR A 567 -8.75 2.40 -3.49
N PHE A 568 -7.56 2.96 -3.60
CA PHE A 568 -7.36 4.32 -4.11
C PHE A 568 -7.51 4.35 -5.63
N GLY A 569 -6.84 3.44 -6.33
CA GLY A 569 -6.82 3.36 -7.78
C GLY A 569 -5.57 2.67 -8.27
N THR A 570 -5.29 2.81 -9.58
CA THR A 570 -4.15 2.15 -10.22
C THR A 570 -3.35 3.17 -11.01
N THR A 571 -2.02 3.04 -11.04
CA THR A 571 -1.12 4.02 -11.68
C THR A 571 -0.28 3.33 -12.75
N PRO A 572 -0.07 3.95 -13.94
CA PRO A 572 0.74 3.35 -14.99
C PRO A 572 2.23 3.32 -14.65
N LEU A 573 2.89 2.22 -15.00
CA LEU A 573 4.35 2.12 -15.07
C LEU A 573 4.82 2.61 -16.45
N ARG A 574 5.35 3.82 -16.50
CA ARG A 574 5.82 4.45 -17.75
C ARG A 574 7.32 4.32 -17.89
N GLU A 575 7.76 3.98 -19.09
CA GLU A 575 9.17 3.83 -19.41
C GLU A 575 9.94 5.12 -19.11
N GLY A 576 11.06 4.99 -18.40
CA GLY A 576 11.90 6.13 -18.01
C GLY A 576 11.35 6.97 -16.84
N GLN A 577 10.23 6.56 -16.23
CA GLN A 577 9.71 7.18 -15.01
C GLN A 577 9.94 6.27 -13.80
N LEU A 578 10.10 6.91 -12.65
CA LEU A 578 10.20 6.26 -11.35
C LEU A 578 8.87 6.45 -10.61
N LEU A 579 8.31 5.35 -10.11
CA LEU A 579 7.12 5.33 -9.26
C LEU A 579 7.55 4.93 -7.85
N THR A 580 7.29 5.78 -6.85
CA THR A 580 7.73 5.58 -5.46
C THR A 580 6.55 5.65 -4.51
N TRP A 581 6.49 4.74 -3.54
CA TRP A 581 5.45 4.73 -2.51
C TRP A 581 6.01 4.27 -1.17
N PRO A 582 5.40 4.68 -0.04
CA PRO A 582 5.77 4.20 1.28
C PRO A 582 5.18 2.81 1.51
N ASN A 583 5.81 2.03 2.38
CA ASN A 583 5.38 0.68 2.75
C ASN A 583 4.14 0.69 3.65
N THR A 584 3.38 1.79 3.69
CA THR A 584 2.03 1.88 4.26
C THR A 584 0.96 1.47 3.27
N TYR A 585 1.25 1.54 1.96
CA TYR A 585 0.37 1.00 0.93
C TYR A 585 0.54 -0.50 0.81
N ARG A 586 -0.59 -1.15 0.56
CA ARG A 586 -0.64 -2.46 -0.06
C ARG A 586 -0.70 -2.26 -1.57
N THR A 587 0.17 -2.94 -2.30
CA THR A 587 0.24 -2.84 -3.76
C THR A 587 -0.06 -4.16 -4.44
N LYS A 588 -0.46 -4.07 -5.70
CA LYS A 588 -0.65 -5.22 -6.58
C LYS A 588 -0.35 -4.81 -8.02
N GLN A 589 0.49 -5.55 -8.72
CA GLN A 589 0.70 -5.41 -10.16
C GLN A 589 -0.50 -5.98 -10.91
N GLU A 590 -1.08 -5.18 -11.80
CA GLU A 590 -2.25 -5.57 -12.60
C GLU A 590 -1.87 -6.44 -13.81
N PRO A 591 -2.81 -7.26 -14.32
CA PRO A 591 -2.59 -8.02 -15.55
C PRO A 591 -2.37 -7.09 -16.76
N PHE A 592 -1.56 -7.57 -17.70
CA PHE A 592 -1.36 -6.93 -19.01
C PHE A 592 -1.13 -7.99 -20.09
N ARG A 593 -1.30 -7.61 -21.35
CA ARG A 593 -1.19 -8.51 -22.51
C ARG A 593 -0.42 -7.88 -23.66
N LEU A 594 -0.11 -8.67 -24.69
CA LEU A 594 0.47 -8.16 -25.92
C LEU A 594 -0.47 -7.15 -26.62
N VAL A 595 0.10 -6.09 -27.20
CA VAL A 595 -0.65 -5.16 -28.07
C VAL A 595 -0.85 -5.78 -29.45
N ASP A 596 0.25 -6.26 -30.04
CA ASP A 596 0.27 -7.10 -31.22
C ASP A 596 0.53 -8.56 -30.79
N PRO A 597 -0.49 -9.44 -30.81
CA PRO A 597 -0.34 -10.83 -30.41
C PRO A 597 0.61 -11.65 -31.30
N SER A 598 0.99 -11.15 -32.49
CA SER A 598 1.90 -11.85 -33.40
C SER A 598 3.38 -11.66 -33.07
N GLN A 599 3.71 -10.68 -32.24
CA GLN A 599 5.08 -10.33 -31.88
C GLN A 599 5.31 -10.56 -30.38
N PRO A 600 6.52 -10.95 -29.95
CA PRO A 600 6.83 -11.00 -28.53
C PRO A 600 6.83 -9.60 -27.90
N GLY A 601 6.64 -9.55 -26.58
CA GLY A 601 6.65 -8.32 -25.80
C GLY A 601 7.37 -8.53 -24.47
N ASN A 602 7.74 -7.45 -23.80
CA ASN A 602 8.38 -7.55 -22.49
C ASN A 602 8.17 -6.31 -21.61
N LEU A 603 8.35 -6.53 -20.31
CA LEU A 603 8.45 -5.50 -19.28
C LEU A 603 9.71 -5.74 -18.44
N THR A 604 10.62 -4.77 -18.39
CA THR A 604 11.82 -4.81 -17.53
C THR A 604 11.70 -3.74 -16.44
N LEU A 605 11.76 -4.17 -15.18
CA LEU A 605 11.61 -3.33 -14.00
C LEU A 605 12.84 -3.42 -13.09
N VAL A 606 13.22 -2.29 -12.51
CA VAL A 606 14.14 -2.23 -11.36
C VAL A 606 13.34 -1.80 -10.16
N LYS A 607 13.31 -2.62 -9.12
CA LYS A 607 12.64 -2.34 -7.85
C LYS A 607 13.69 -2.11 -6.77
N LEU A 608 13.65 -0.93 -6.16
CA LEU A 608 14.53 -0.49 -5.09
C LEU A 608 13.71 -0.38 -3.81
N ARG A 609 14.05 -1.17 -2.80
CA ARG A 609 13.35 -1.16 -1.50
C ARG A 609 14.27 -0.57 -0.45
N LEU A 610 13.82 0.53 0.16
CA LEU A 610 14.54 1.20 1.23
C LEU A 610 14.23 0.49 2.55
N VAL A 611 15.29 0.00 3.20
CA VAL A 611 15.27 -0.44 4.60
C VAL A 611 15.22 0.82 5.47
N ASP A 612 14.41 0.82 6.53
CA ASP A 612 14.32 1.94 7.48
C ASP A 612 15.71 2.32 7.99
N PRO A 613 16.24 3.50 7.67
CA PRO A 613 17.60 3.89 8.07
C PRO A 613 17.77 4.05 9.59
N HIS A 614 16.69 4.14 10.36
CA HIS A 614 16.74 4.08 11.82
C HIS A 614 17.09 2.68 12.33
N TYR A 615 16.89 1.66 11.51
CA TYR A 615 17.33 0.30 11.75
C TYR A 615 18.59 0.00 10.94
N ARG A 616 19.58 -0.62 11.58
CA ARG A 616 20.65 -1.32 10.87
C ARG A 616 20.33 -2.80 10.95
N ILE A 617 20.27 -3.47 9.78
CA ILE A 617 20.12 -4.93 9.69
C ILE A 617 21.39 -5.56 9.11
N CYS A 618 21.52 -6.88 9.24
CA CYS A 618 22.62 -7.63 8.62
C CYS A 618 22.55 -7.47 7.09
N SER A 619 23.67 -7.08 6.47
CA SER A 619 23.74 -6.74 5.04
C SER A 619 24.84 -7.50 4.32
N THR A 620 24.94 -7.33 3.01
CA THR A 620 26.06 -7.88 2.21
C THR A 620 27.43 -7.31 2.59
N ARG A 621 27.50 -6.30 3.46
CA ARG A 621 28.75 -5.90 4.11
C ARG A 621 29.24 -6.95 5.10
N ASN A 622 28.32 -7.59 5.82
CA ASN A 622 28.61 -8.52 6.92
C ASN A 622 28.58 -9.98 6.48
N VAL A 623 27.93 -10.28 5.36
CA VAL A 623 27.79 -11.62 4.81
C VAL A 623 28.64 -11.72 3.54
N PRO A 624 29.68 -12.58 3.49
CA PRO A 624 30.39 -12.88 2.25
C PRO A 624 29.43 -13.47 1.20
N PRO A 625 29.76 -13.39 -0.10
CA PRO A 625 28.94 -14.05 -1.11
C PRO A 625 28.74 -15.52 -0.77
N GLN A 626 27.55 -16.03 -1.08
CA GLN A 626 27.17 -17.38 -0.70
C GLN A 626 27.14 -18.34 -1.89
N GLN A 627 27.29 -17.80 -3.10
CA GLN A 627 27.24 -18.53 -4.36
C GLN A 627 28.49 -19.41 -4.52
N HIS A 628 28.27 -20.73 -4.68
CA HIS A 628 29.36 -21.68 -4.92
C HIS A 628 30.18 -21.34 -6.16
N ASP A 629 29.56 -20.95 -7.27
CA ASP A 629 30.29 -20.63 -8.50
C ASP A 629 31.24 -19.42 -8.36
N TRP A 630 30.82 -18.39 -7.61
CA TRP A 630 31.66 -17.22 -7.35
C TRP A 630 32.87 -17.59 -6.50
N TRP A 631 32.64 -18.41 -5.47
CA TRP A 631 33.68 -18.91 -4.61
C TRP A 631 34.63 -19.84 -5.38
N ALA A 632 34.11 -20.79 -6.15
CA ALA A 632 34.89 -21.75 -6.91
C ALA A 632 35.80 -21.05 -7.92
N THR A 633 35.28 -20.04 -8.62
CA THR A 633 36.07 -19.21 -9.54
C THR A 633 37.20 -18.49 -8.82
N ALA A 634 36.91 -17.86 -7.68
CA ALA A 634 37.92 -17.17 -6.88
C ALA A 634 38.97 -18.12 -6.28
N ALA A 635 38.55 -19.27 -5.75
CA ALA A 635 39.43 -20.29 -5.16
C ALA A 635 40.38 -20.90 -6.21
N ARG A 636 39.86 -21.21 -7.42
CA ARG A 636 40.67 -21.67 -8.56
C ARG A 636 41.75 -20.67 -8.92
N GLN A 637 41.40 -19.39 -9.00
CA GLN A 637 42.34 -18.30 -9.30
C GLN A 637 43.39 -18.12 -8.19
N ALA A 638 42.97 -18.06 -6.93
CA ALA A 638 43.85 -17.82 -5.78
C ALA A 638 44.89 -18.94 -5.59
N ALA A 639 44.47 -20.20 -5.68
CA ALA A 639 45.34 -21.36 -5.50
C ALA A 639 46.04 -21.83 -6.79
N ASN A 640 45.80 -21.14 -7.93
CA ASN A 640 46.27 -21.55 -9.26
C ASN A 640 45.97 -23.03 -9.57
N LEU A 641 44.80 -23.51 -9.16
CA LEU A 641 44.46 -24.94 -9.21
C LEU A 641 44.49 -25.47 -10.65
N ASP A 642 44.02 -24.69 -11.61
CA ASP A 642 44.01 -25.05 -13.04
C ASP A 642 45.43 -25.23 -13.62
N LYS A 643 46.46 -24.68 -12.97
CA LYS A 643 47.87 -24.88 -13.35
C LYS A 643 48.53 -26.04 -12.61
N ARG A 644 47.92 -26.51 -11.52
CA ARG A 644 48.52 -27.48 -10.58
C ARG A 644 47.85 -28.85 -10.61
N LEU A 645 46.59 -28.93 -11.03
CA LEU A 645 45.77 -30.13 -11.03
C LEU A 645 45.04 -30.33 -12.38
N PRO A 646 44.83 -31.58 -12.82
CA PRO A 646 43.90 -31.90 -13.90
C PRO A 646 42.48 -31.37 -13.63
N PRO A 647 41.72 -30.98 -14.68
CA PRO A 647 40.36 -30.44 -14.53
C PRO A 647 39.41 -31.31 -13.72
N GLU A 648 39.52 -32.63 -13.83
CA GLU A 648 38.67 -33.60 -13.12
C GLU A 648 38.89 -33.54 -11.60
N LEU A 649 40.15 -33.36 -11.17
CA LEU A 649 40.48 -33.21 -9.75
C LEU A 649 40.10 -31.83 -9.21
N VAL A 650 40.19 -30.78 -10.03
CA VAL A 650 39.69 -29.46 -9.67
C VAL A 650 38.17 -29.48 -9.47
N CYS A 651 37.42 -30.11 -10.39
CA CYS A 651 35.97 -30.28 -10.23
C CYS A 651 35.64 -31.11 -8.99
N SER A 652 36.33 -32.24 -8.78
CA SER A 652 36.11 -33.09 -7.61
C SER A 652 36.34 -32.35 -6.29
N VAL A 653 37.40 -31.55 -6.17
CA VAL A 653 37.67 -30.72 -4.98
C VAL A 653 36.57 -29.70 -4.73
N MET A 654 36.00 -29.12 -5.78
CA MET A 654 34.94 -28.11 -5.67
C MET A 654 33.59 -28.74 -5.32
N GLU A 655 33.33 -29.98 -5.77
CA GLU A 655 32.11 -30.75 -5.50
C GLU A 655 32.06 -31.35 -4.09
N HIS A 656 33.21 -31.60 -3.45
CA HIS A 656 33.29 -32.23 -2.12
C HIS A 656 33.22 -31.24 -0.94
N ILE A 657 32.84 -30.00 -1.18
CA ILE A 657 32.76 -28.98 -0.13
C ILE A 657 31.38 -29.06 0.50
N GLU A 658 31.33 -29.55 1.74
CA GLU A 658 30.08 -29.68 2.48
C GLU A 658 29.65 -28.33 3.08
N HIS A 659 28.35 -28.02 2.96
CA HIS A 659 27.59 -26.99 3.70
C HIS A 659 27.88 -25.50 3.39
N TRP A 660 29.06 -25.12 2.91
CA TRP A 660 29.32 -23.75 2.47
C TRP A 660 30.49 -23.72 1.49
N PRO A 661 30.37 -23.05 0.33
CA PRO A 661 29.26 -22.17 -0.12
C PRO A 661 27.98 -22.90 -0.54
N ILE A 662 26.87 -22.16 -0.69
CA ILE A 662 25.53 -22.68 -1.05
C ILE A 662 25.50 -23.06 -2.54
N SER A 663 25.01 -24.26 -2.84
CA SER A 663 24.80 -24.70 -4.23
C SER A 663 23.57 -24.04 -4.87
N ALA A 664 23.53 -23.94 -6.20
CA ALA A 664 22.37 -23.39 -6.90
C ALA A 664 21.06 -24.13 -6.59
N ALA A 665 21.12 -25.47 -6.48
CA ALA A 665 19.96 -26.29 -6.15
C ALA A 665 19.44 -26.03 -4.72
N GLU A 666 20.35 -25.91 -3.75
CA GLU A 666 19.98 -25.57 -2.37
C GLU A 666 19.42 -24.15 -2.26
N ALA A 667 20.01 -23.19 -2.96
CA ALA A 667 19.50 -21.82 -3.03
C ALA A 667 18.08 -21.74 -3.62
N GLU A 668 17.76 -22.57 -4.62
CA GLU A 668 16.42 -22.65 -5.21
C GLU A 668 15.39 -23.22 -4.21
N ILE A 669 15.76 -24.26 -3.46
CA ILE A 669 14.91 -24.82 -2.40
C ILE A 669 14.62 -23.75 -1.34
N TRP A 670 15.66 -23.09 -0.81
CA TRP A 670 15.51 -22.06 0.21
C TRP A 670 14.74 -20.84 -0.28
N ARG A 671 14.91 -20.46 -1.54
CA ARG A 671 14.09 -19.41 -2.17
C ARG A 671 12.61 -19.78 -2.13
N GLY A 672 12.24 -21.02 -2.48
CA GLY A 672 10.86 -21.49 -2.40
C GLY A 672 10.29 -21.43 -0.98
N GLU A 673 11.07 -21.86 0.02
CA GLU A 673 10.66 -21.77 1.42
C GLU A 673 10.56 -20.32 1.91
N PHE A 674 11.46 -19.43 1.47
CA PHE A 674 11.43 -18.02 1.84
C PHE A 674 10.22 -17.29 1.25
N LEU A 675 9.88 -17.58 -0.01
CA LEU A 675 8.61 -17.11 -0.60
C LEU A 675 7.39 -17.67 0.16
N GLY A 676 7.47 -18.92 0.63
CA GLY A 676 6.45 -19.51 1.50
C GLY A 676 6.29 -18.77 2.85
N ASP A 677 7.37 -18.27 3.44
CA ASP A 677 7.33 -17.43 4.64
C ASP A 677 6.64 -16.09 4.38
N HIS A 678 6.95 -15.44 3.26
CA HIS A 678 6.28 -14.21 2.82
C HIS A 678 4.79 -14.45 2.56
N GLU A 679 4.43 -15.54 1.86
CA GLU A 679 3.03 -15.89 1.58
C GLU A 679 2.26 -16.22 2.88
N ARG A 680 2.89 -16.91 3.84
CA ARG A 680 2.32 -17.21 5.15
C ARG A 680 2.02 -15.93 5.93
N ALA A 681 2.98 -15.01 6.00
CA ALA A 681 2.80 -13.72 6.65
C ALA A 681 1.69 -12.90 5.97
N GLN A 682 1.66 -12.87 4.64
CA GLN A 682 0.61 -12.21 3.87
C GLN A 682 -0.78 -12.77 4.20
N LYS A 683 -0.94 -14.11 4.19
CA LYS A 683 -2.22 -14.77 4.54
C LYS A 683 -2.66 -14.43 5.97
N ALA A 684 -1.71 -14.37 6.91
CA ALA A 684 -1.98 -14.00 8.30
C ALA A 684 -2.46 -12.55 8.42
N ILE A 685 -1.77 -11.60 7.78
CA ILE A 685 -2.17 -10.19 7.73
C ILE A 685 -3.55 -10.06 7.08
N ASP A 686 -3.79 -10.78 5.97
CA ASP A 686 -5.05 -10.73 5.24
C ASP A 686 -6.25 -11.23 6.03
N ALA A 687 -6.05 -12.28 6.83
CA ALA A 687 -7.05 -12.81 7.75
C ALA A 687 -7.37 -11.82 8.88
N CYS A 688 -6.43 -10.96 9.25
CA CYS A 688 -6.51 -10.04 10.38
C CYS A 688 -6.73 -8.57 10.00
N VAL A 689 -7.00 -8.28 8.72
CA VAL A 689 -7.50 -6.97 8.27
C VAL A 689 -8.68 -6.57 9.14
N GLY A 690 -8.80 -5.27 9.47
CA GLY A 690 -9.73 -4.72 10.46
C GLY A 690 -11.23 -4.96 10.24
N HIS A 691 -11.72 -6.19 10.20
CA HIS A 691 -13.13 -6.52 10.11
C HIS A 691 -13.93 -5.90 11.27
N HIS A 692 -13.44 -6.00 12.51
CA HIS A 692 -14.06 -5.39 13.71
C HIS A 692 -14.30 -3.90 13.59
N ILE A 693 -13.43 -3.20 12.86
CA ILE A 693 -13.52 -1.75 12.66
C ILE A 693 -14.87 -1.42 12.01
N ILE A 694 -15.28 -2.19 11.01
CA ILE A 694 -16.51 -1.95 10.27
C ILE A 694 -17.69 -2.86 10.67
N THR A 695 -17.49 -3.86 11.55
CA THR A 695 -18.60 -4.72 12.05
C THR A 695 -19.77 -3.97 12.64
N LEU A 696 -19.54 -2.75 13.11
CA LEU A 696 -20.56 -1.92 13.73
C LEU A 696 -21.18 -0.93 12.72
N LEU A 697 -20.82 -1.00 11.44
CA LEU A 697 -21.50 -0.32 10.35
C LEU A 697 -22.36 -1.35 9.57
N PRO A 698 -23.66 -1.11 9.35
CA PRO A 698 -24.45 0.02 9.83
C PRO A 698 -24.74 -0.03 11.35
N TYR A 699 -24.47 1.08 12.05
CA TYR A 699 -24.66 1.23 13.50
C TYR A 699 -26.15 1.37 13.83
N ASP A 700 -26.88 0.26 13.95
CA ASP A 700 -28.34 0.34 14.10
C ASP A 700 -28.78 1.30 15.24
N GLU A 701 -29.95 1.93 15.07
CA GLU A 701 -30.44 2.96 16.00
C GLU A 701 -30.60 2.44 17.45
N LYS A 702 -30.93 1.15 17.64
CA LYS A 702 -31.11 0.56 18.98
C LYS A 702 -29.76 0.37 19.68
N THR A 703 -28.75 -0.05 18.95
CA THR A 703 -27.37 -0.20 19.39
C THR A 703 -26.73 1.18 19.63
N ALA A 704 -27.05 2.17 18.80
CA ALA A 704 -26.68 3.57 19.02
C ALA A 704 -27.27 4.13 20.32
N ARG A 705 -28.54 3.85 20.65
CA ARG A 705 -29.15 4.26 21.93
C ARG A 705 -28.51 3.56 23.13
N ARG A 706 -28.27 2.24 23.06
CA ARG A 706 -27.59 1.49 24.14
C ARG A 706 -26.14 1.94 24.39
N ALA A 707 -25.40 2.30 23.33
CA ALA A 707 -24.04 2.82 23.46
C ALA A 707 -23.98 4.23 24.10
N ARG A 708 -25.07 5.03 24.02
CA ARG A 708 -25.20 6.30 24.77
C ARG A 708 -25.24 6.07 26.28
N ASP A 709 -25.77 4.94 26.73
CA ASP A 709 -26.02 4.66 28.14
C ASP A 709 -24.89 3.85 28.83
N GLY A 710 -23.92 3.33 28.06
CA GLY A 710 -22.94 2.33 28.55
C GLY A 710 -21.45 2.66 28.41
N THR A 711 -21.05 3.85 27.96
CA THR A 711 -19.64 4.18 27.63
C THR A 711 -18.79 4.63 28.83
N ALA A 712 -18.76 3.83 29.90
CA ALA A 712 -17.85 4.01 31.02
C ALA A 712 -16.57 3.14 30.96
N GLY A 713 -16.44 2.18 30.04
CA GLY A 713 -15.43 1.12 30.21
C GLY A 713 -14.70 0.56 28.98
N ALA A 714 -14.88 1.08 27.77
CA ALA A 714 -14.13 0.55 26.61
C ALA A 714 -12.75 1.24 26.55
N GLY A 715 -11.73 0.53 27.07
CA GLY A 715 -10.34 0.95 27.02
C GLY A 715 -9.91 1.26 25.58
N TYR A 716 -9.45 2.48 25.37
CA TYR A 716 -8.85 2.92 24.13
C TYR A 716 -7.47 2.29 24.00
N GLU A 717 -7.30 1.35 23.09
CA GLU A 717 -5.98 1.10 22.50
C GLU A 717 -5.70 2.25 21.52
N SER A 718 -5.10 3.32 22.07
CA SER A 718 -4.37 4.33 21.30
C SER A 718 -3.03 3.75 20.79
N PRO A 719 -2.36 4.40 19.84
CA PRO A 719 -1.22 3.88 19.05
C PRO A 719 -0.15 3.12 19.83
#